data_AF-A0A396HN61-F1
#
_entry.id   AF-A0A396HN61-F1
#
_cell.length_a   1.000
_cell.length_b   1.000
_cell.length_c   1.000
_cell.angle_alpha   90.00
_cell.angle_beta   90.00
_cell.angle_gamma   90.00
#
_symmetry.space_group_name_H-M   'P 1'
#
loop_
_entity.id
_entity.type
_entity.pdbx_description
1 polymer ?
#
loop_
_entity_poly.entity_id
_entity_poly.type
_entity_poly.pdbx_seq_one_letter_code
_entity_poly.pdbx_strand_id
1 'polypeptide(L)'
;MAVKCLLRRRLHFHQTTFFRFYSPSSSALMLQPETETPIFNTPLPKTTTKLPRLVSKVFKTLNWGVAREIKFKGCVQIHGFENSINSFSIIIHTYALAGMSWEVFILIRDIVTFYKEENRDAGELVSLLLDVEKSNVVFDMLIKVFASNSMLEHANYVFVRAKDDGIELNIMSCNFLLKCLVEDNRVDGVRLLFEVLIKFGPRPNIHTYTIMMNFFCRGVGCSVDIRRASEILGKIYMSGETPNVVTYGTYIKGLCKVGLFGVAWRLIQNLCRKNQPLNNHCFNAVIYGLCQGGILDEASEVFKEMKNSGILPDVYSYSILIDGFCRKGDMDSAIKFWEEMTSNNFSPSAFNYCSLIKGYYKSKQFANALKEFRIMQKLGMWPDTIACNHILSIYCRKPDFNKALALSEKFQENGVHFNPYSYNEFIHRICRGSVPEKALQLLPVMLKRNVLPDVVNYSTLISCFAKRLNSEKAVMLFIKMTKVGITFNVKTYTILINLFISDCKMDVAYRLFKGMKESRVYPDQIAYTSLVAGFCNTGEMTRARALFDEMSREGCSPNVVTYTCFINEYLKLNKNNQAHKLYEKMKERGVYPDQILYTMLIAAFCNTGEMNRAEALFDEMKQEGRCTPNVVMYTCLINSYIKLNKRDQAEKLYEEMRAKGLSRLCSSEGSVSESWCNSWS
;
A
#
# COMPACT_ATOMS: atom_id res chain seq x y z
N MET A 1 -9.20 -64.41 7.94
CA MET A 1 -8.97 -65.29 6.76
C MET A 1 -10.21 -65.58 5.93
N ALA A 2 -11.32 -66.10 6.48
CA ALA A 2 -12.51 -66.51 5.70
C ALA A 2 -13.06 -65.45 4.71
N VAL A 3 -13.03 -64.17 5.08
CA VAL A 3 -13.49 -63.04 4.24
C VAL A 3 -12.66 -62.90 2.94
N LYS A 4 -11.34 -63.15 2.98
CA LYS A 4 -10.45 -63.07 1.80
C LYS A 4 -10.77 -64.12 0.72
N CYS A 5 -11.30 -65.29 1.09
CA CYS A 5 -11.67 -66.34 0.14
C CYS A 5 -13.02 -66.09 -0.54
N LEU A 6 -13.97 -65.42 0.14
CA LEU A 6 -15.32 -65.17 -0.40
C LEU A 6 -15.37 -63.98 -1.36
N LEU A 7 -14.62 -62.90 -1.09
CA LEU A 7 -14.62 -61.70 -1.95
C LEU A 7 -13.94 -61.93 -3.30
N ARG A 8 -12.88 -62.77 -3.37
CA ARG A 8 -12.19 -63.12 -4.63
C ARG A 8 -13.09 -63.79 -5.68
N ARG A 9 -14.27 -64.31 -5.31
CA ARG A 9 -15.22 -64.96 -6.24
C ARG A 9 -16.34 -64.05 -6.76
N ARG A 10 -16.49 -62.81 -6.28
CA ARG A 10 -17.59 -61.89 -6.69
C ARG A 10 -17.16 -60.65 -7.48
N LEU A 11 -15.88 -60.32 -7.52
CA LEU A 11 -15.34 -59.10 -8.14
C LEU A 11 -15.17 -59.15 -9.67
N HIS A 12 -15.99 -59.94 -10.38
CA HIS A 12 -15.81 -60.18 -11.82
C HIS A 12 -16.87 -59.55 -12.75
N PHE A 13 -17.81 -58.76 -12.23
CA PHE A 13 -18.82 -58.05 -13.03
C PHE A 13 -18.89 -56.56 -12.67
N HIS A 14 -19.06 -55.72 -13.71
CA HIS A 14 -19.13 -54.25 -13.72
C HIS A 14 -17.83 -53.48 -13.46
N GLN A 15 -16.92 -53.54 -14.44
CA GLN A 15 -16.22 -52.33 -14.93
C GLN A 15 -17.09 -51.62 -15.99
N THR A 16 -16.74 -50.37 -16.35
CA THR A 16 -17.53 -49.38 -17.15
C THR A 16 -18.71 -48.79 -16.35
N THR A 17 -18.99 -47.47 -16.26
CA THR A 17 -18.38 -46.21 -16.76
C THR A 17 -18.90 -45.04 -15.85
N PHE A 18 -18.56 -43.73 -15.93
CA PHE A 18 -17.90 -42.88 -16.95
C PHE A 18 -16.97 -41.81 -16.30
N PHE A 19 -17.14 -40.50 -16.57
CA PHE A 19 -16.37 -39.34 -16.07
C PHE A 19 -17.25 -38.06 -16.04
N ARG A 20 -16.77 -36.99 -15.35
CA ARG A 20 -17.33 -35.59 -15.21
C ARG A 20 -18.28 -35.37 -14.01
N PHE A 21 -18.27 -34.25 -13.28
CA PHE A 21 -17.46 -32.99 -13.32
C PHE A 21 -17.21 -32.44 -11.88
N TYR A 22 -16.20 -31.59 -11.71
CA TYR A 22 -15.95 -30.78 -10.49
C TYR A 22 -16.68 -29.42 -10.57
N SER A 23 -17.14 -28.89 -9.44
CA SER A 23 -16.99 -27.46 -9.11
C SER A 23 -17.04 -27.20 -7.59
N PRO A 24 -16.09 -26.44 -7.01
CA PRO A 24 -16.12 -26.03 -5.61
C PRO A 24 -16.60 -24.58 -5.46
N SER A 25 -17.90 -24.39 -5.36
CA SER A 25 -18.53 -23.11 -4.99
C SER A 25 -19.96 -23.35 -4.54
N SER A 26 -20.49 -22.47 -3.68
CA SER A 26 -21.84 -22.51 -3.10
C SER A 26 -22.06 -23.55 -1.99
N SER A 27 -21.66 -23.15 -0.78
CA SER A 27 -22.57 -23.34 0.36
C SER A 27 -23.91 -22.68 0.00
N ALA A 28 -25.01 -23.43 0.17
CA ALA A 28 -26.39 -23.07 -0.18
C ALA A 28 -26.73 -22.95 -1.69
N LEU A 29 -27.48 -23.94 -2.21
CA LEU A 29 -28.87 -23.77 -2.66
C LEU A 29 -29.53 -25.14 -2.97
N MET A 30 -30.85 -25.16 -3.08
CA MET A 30 -31.74 -26.31 -3.35
C MET A 30 -32.03 -27.27 -2.17
N LEU A 31 -32.86 -26.79 -1.25
CA LEU A 31 -34.05 -27.54 -0.85
C LEU A 31 -35.08 -27.48 -2.00
N GLN A 32 -35.66 -28.61 -2.40
CA GLN A 32 -37.12 -28.84 -2.30
C GLN A 32 -37.48 -30.31 -2.63
N PRO A 33 -38.69 -30.79 -2.26
CA PRO A 33 -39.00 -32.22 -2.18
C PRO A 33 -40.09 -32.72 -3.15
N GLU A 34 -39.92 -33.95 -3.65
CA GLU A 34 -40.97 -34.77 -4.28
C GLU A 34 -40.73 -36.22 -3.77
N THR A 35 -41.60 -36.83 -2.94
CA THR A 35 -42.79 -37.65 -3.31
C THR A 35 -42.43 -38.81 -4.26
N GLU A 36 -42.72 -40.09 -3.98
CA GLU A 36 -43.83 -40.68 -3.19
C GLU A 36 -43.41 -41.82 -2.23
N THR A 37 -44.40 -42.46 -1.59
CA THR A 37 -44.27 -43.43 -0.48
C THR A 37 -44.30 -44.91 -0.97
N PRO A 38 -44.13 -45.95 -0.11
CA PRO A 38 -45.20 -46.35 0.82
C PRO A 38 -44.76 -46.48 2.30
N ILE A 39 -45.70 -46.21 3.19
CA ILE A 39 -45.61 -46.48 4.62
C ILE A 39 -45.84 -47.98 4.85
N PHE A 40 -44.92 -48.66 5.55
CA PHE A 40 -45.20 -49.95 6.19
C PHE A 40 -45.15 -49.83 7.71
N ASN A 41 -46.33 -49.63 8.30
CA ASN A 41 -46.53 -49.78 9.74
C ASN A 41 -46.35 -51.26 10.13
N THR A 42 -45.26 -51.59 10.81
CA THR A 42 -45.16 -52.82 11.62
C THR A 42 -44.50 -52.49 12.96
N PRO A 43 -45.19 -52.69 14.11
CA PRO A 43 -44.57 -52.55 15.42
C PRO A 43 -43.74 -53.80 15.73
N LEU A 44 -42.41 -53.65 15.81
CA LEU A 44 -41.46 -54.72 16.13
C LEU A 44 -40.47 -54.28 17.23
N PRO A 45 -39.93 -55.22 18.04
CA PRO A 45 -40.15 -55.11 19.48
C PRO A 45 -39.03 -54.39 20.24
N LYS A 46 -39.34 -54.02 21.49
CA LYS A 46 -38.38 -53.59 22.51
C LYS A 46 -37.45 -54.76 22.89
N THR A 47 -36.32 -54.91 22.20
CA THR A 47 -35.14 -55.64 22.70
C THR A 47 -33.85 -54.91 22.33
N THR A 48 -32.89 -54.95 23.24
CA THR A 48 -31.55 -54.36 23.12
C THR A 48 -30.72 -55.04 22.01
N THR A 49 -29.66 -54.38 21.53
CA THR A 49 -28.71 -54.83 20.47
C THR A 49 -29.10 -54.64 18.98
N LYS A 50 -29.34 -53.39 18.55
CA LYS A 50 -29.47 -53.05 17.11
C LYS A 50 -28.13 -52.99 16.35
N LEU A 51 -27.06 -52.52 16.99
CA LEU A 51 -25.79 -52.21 16.31
C LEU A 51 -25.09 -53.43 15.66
N PRO A 52 -24.97 -54.62 16.29
CA PRO A 52 -24.35 -55.79 15.64
C PRO A 52 -25.16 -56.32 14.46
N ARG A 53 -26.51 -56.21 14.51
CA ARG A 53 -27.40 -56.57 13.40
C ARG A 53 -27.25 -55.61 12.22
N LEU A 54 -27.01 -54.32 12.47
CA LEU A 54 -26.70 -53.33 11.44
C LEU A 54 -25.37 -53.67 10.75
N VAL A 55 -24.29 -53.89 11.51
CA VAL A 55 -22.99 -54.30 10.95
C VAL A 55 -23.15 -55.57 10.10
N SER A 56 -23.88 -56.58 10.60
CA SER A 56 -24.18 -57.79 9.83
C SER A 56 -25.01 -57.53 8.56
N LYS A 57 -25.96 -56.59 8.58
CA LYS A 57 -26.78 -56.22 7.42
C LYS A 57 -25.95 -55.49 6.37
N VAL A 58 -25.17 -54.47 6.76
CA VAL A 58 -24.26 -53.73 5.88
C VAL A 58 -23.21 -54.66 5.27
N PHE A 59 -22.62 -55.55 6.07
CA PHE A 59 -21.66 -56.56 5.60
C PHE A 59 -22.27 -57.56 4.60
N LYS A 60 -23.58 -57.84 4.68
CA LYS A 60 -24.29 -58.75 3.76
C LYS A 60 -24.80 -58.07 2.48
N THR A 61 -25.10 -56.76 2.51
CA THR A 61 -25.78 -56.08 1.39
C THR A 61 -24.97 -54.96 0.72
N LEU A 62 -23.92 -54.43 1.36
CA LEU A 62 -23.17 -53.24 0.93
C LEU A 62 -24.05 -52.01 0.59
N ASN A 63 -25.30 -51.97 1.09
CA ASN A 63 -26.26 -50.94 0.71
C ASN A 63 -26.05 -49.64 1.52
N TRP A 64 -25.54 -48.60 0.85
CA TRP A 64 -25.32 -47.27 1.41
C TRP A 64 -26.56 -46.63 2.05
N GLY A 65 -27.76 -46.88 1.51
CA GLY A 65 -29.00 -46.28 2.02
C GLY A 65 -29.25 -46.58 3.49
N VAL A 66 -28.91 -47.81 3.93
CA VAL A 66 -29.06 -48.25 5.33
C VAL A 66 -27.99 -47.64 6.25
N ALA A 67 -26.82 -47.29 5.72
CA ALA A 67 -25.74 -46.65 6.49
C ALA A 67 -25.96 -45.13 6.62
N ARG A 68 -26.46 -44.47 5.57
CA ARG A 68 -26.65 -43.00 5.54
C ARG A 68 -27.64 -42.47 6.59
N GLU A 69 -28.64 -43.26 6.96
CA GLU A 69 -29.66 -42.88 7.94
C GLU A 69 -29.13 -42.81 9.39
N ILE A 70 -27.93 -43.33 9.64
CA ILE A 70 -27.42 -43.59 10.98
C ILE A 70 -26.23 -42.69 11.25
N LYS A 71 -26.49 -41.59 11.98
CA LYS A 71 -25.47 -40.63 12.41
C LYS A 71 -24.71 -41.14 13.63
N PHE A 72 -23.39 -40.94 13.63
CA PHE A 72 -22.48 -41.34 14.70
C PHE A 72 -22.91 -40.78 16.07
N LYS A 73 -23.25 -39.48 16.13
CA LYS A 73 -23.74 -38.81 17.35
C LYS A 73 -24.95 -39.53 17.97
N GLY A 74 -25.89 -40.01 17.15
CA GLY A 74 -27.06 -40.77 17.61
C GLY A 74 -26.70 -42.18 18.10
N CYS A 75 -25.73 -42.85 17.47
CA CYS A 75 -25.23 -44.13 17.96
C CYS A 75 -24.53 -44.01 19.31
N VAL A 76 -23.67 -43.00 19.50
CA VAL A 76 -22.96 -42.78 20.77
C VAL A 76 -23.95 -42.58 21.93
N GLN A 77 -25.02 -41.82 21.72
CA GLN A 77 -26.08 -41.59 22.71
C GLN A 77 -26.85 -42.86 23.12
N ILE A 78 -26.99 -43.85 22.22
CA ILE A 78 -27.83 -45.05 22.44
C ILE A 78 -26.99 -46.28 22.86
N HIS A 79 -25.74 -46.38 22.39
CA HIS A 79 -24.92 -47.59 22.50
C HIS A 79 -23.57 -47.38 23.20
N GLY A 80 -23.25 -46.13 23.58
CA GLY A 80 -21.94 -45.77 24.11
C GLY A 80 -20.91 -45.56 23.01
N PHE A 81 -19.85 -44.83 23.35
CA PHE A 81 -18.80 -44.41 22.41
C PHE A 81 -18.02 -45.60 21.82
N GLU A 82 -17.52 -46.49 22.67
CA GLU A 82 -16.66 -47.63 22.28
C GLU A 82 -17.35 -48.61 21.33
N ASN A 83 -18.58 -49.01 21.63
CA ASN A 83 -19.39 -49.85 20.73
C ASN A 83 -19.68 -49.17 19.39
N SER A 84 -19.87 -47.84 19.40
CA SER A 84 -20.16 -47.04 18.21
C SER A 84 -18.93 -46.91 17.31
N ILE A 85 -17.76 -46.56 17.86
CA ILE A 85 -16.53 -46.43 17.07
C ILE A 85 -16.08 -47.78 16.50
N ASN A 86 -16.16 -48.87 17.28
CA ASN A 86 -15.83 -50.20 16.79
C ASN A 86 -16.77 -50.65 15.65
N SER A 87 -18.08 -50.38 15.76
CA SER A 87 -19.04 -50.72 14.72
C SER A 87 -18.86 -49.89 13.45
N PHE A 88 -18.60 -48.58 13.58
CA PHE A 88 -18.31 -47.72 12.43
C PHE A 88 -16.97 -48.06 11.78
N SER A 89 -15.94 -48.41 12.56
CA SER A 89 -14.64 -48.87 12.05
C SER A 89 -14.79 -50.12 11.17
N ILE A 90 -15.56 -51.13 11.62
CA ILE A 90 -15.86 -52.33 10.81
C ILE A 90 -16.59 -51.95 9.50
N ILE A 91 -17.56 -51.03 9.56
CA ILE A 91 -18.30 -50.57 8.37
C ILE A 91 -17.38 -49.81 7.40
N ILE A 92 -16.52 -48.92 7.91
CA ILE A 92 -15.54 -48.17 7.12
C ILE A 92 -14.58 -49.11 6.39
N HIS A 93 -14.00 -50.09 7.10
CA HIS A 93 -13.10 -51.07 6.48
C HIS A 93 -13.83 -51.98 5.47
N THR A 94 -15.07 -52.38 5.76
CA THR A 94 -15.90 -53.16 4.82
C THR A 94 -16.16 -52.39 3.52
N TYR A 95 -16.50 -51.11 3.60
CA TYR A 95 -16.69 -50.26 2.41
C TYR A 95 -15.38 -49.92 1.69
N ALA A 96 -14.28 -49.75 2.44
CA ALA A 96 -12.95 -49.54 1.86
C ALA A 96 -12.48 -50.75 1.04
N LEU A 97 -12.68 -51.98 1.55
CA LEU A 97 -12.42 -53.23 0.83
C LEU A 97 -13.30 -53.39 -0.43
N ALA A 98 -14.49 -52.78 -0.44
CA ALA A 98 -15.39 -52.73 -1.59
C ALA A 98 -15.09 -51.57 -2.57
N GLY A 99 -14.10 -50.72 -2.29
CA GLY A 99 -13.75 -49.56 -3.12
C GLY A 99 -14.70 -48.36 -3.00
N MET A 100 -15.65 -48.39 -2.05
CA MET A 100 -16.71 -47.38 -1.84
C MET A 100 -16.17 -46.14 -1.11
N SER A 101 -15.28 -45.41 -1.80
CA SER A 101 -14.48 -44.32 -1.23
C SER A 101 -15.29 -43.10 -0.76
N TRP A 102 -16.42 -42.79 -1.40
CA TRP A 102 -17.25 -41.63 -1.05
C TRP A 102 -18.07 -41.87 0.22
N GLU A 103 -18.57 -43.09 0.37
CA GLU A 103 -19.30 -43.56 1.55
C GLU A 103 -18.36 -43.59 2.77
N VAL A 104 -17.13 -44.08 2.59
CA VAL A 104 -16.07 -44.00 3.60
C VAL A 104 -15.77 -42.54 3.99
N PHE A 105 -15.65 -41.62 3.01
CA PHE A 105 -15.44 -40.20 3.29
C PHE A 105 -16.57 -39.59 4.12
N ILE A 106 -17.83 -39.89 3.82
CA ILE A 106 -18.98 -39.37 4.58
C ILE A 106 -19.00 -39.90 6.01
N LEU A 107 -18.76 -41.21 6.22
CA LEU A 107 -18.75 -41.83 7.54
C LEU A 107 -17.62 -41.29 8.42
N ILE A 108 -16.40 -41.19 7.88
CA ILE A 108 -15.26 -40.60 8.61
C ILE A 108 -15.54 -39.12 8.92
N ARG A 109 -16.14 -38.36 7.99
CA ARG A 109 -16.50 -36.96 8.23
C ARG A 109 -17.51 -36.81 9.36
N ASP A 110 -18.55 -37.65 9.44
CA ASP A 110 -19.56 -37.59 10.51
C ASP A 110 -18.95 -37.86 11.90
N ILE A 111 -17.98 -38.78 11.98
CA ILE A 111 -17.20 -39.03 13.20
C ILE A 111 -16.31 -37.82 13.53
N VAL A 112 -15.55 -37.28 12.57
CA VAL A 112 -14.66 -36.12 12.80
C VAL A 112 -15.46 -34.87 13.22
N THR A 113 -16.65 -34.65 12.66
CA THR A 113 -17.53 -33.56 13.12
C THR A 113 -17.98 -33.74 14.56
N PHE A 114 -18.31 -34.98 14.98
CA PHE A 114 -18.64 -35.26 16.37
C PHE A 114 -17.45 -35.01 17.32
N TYR A 115 -16.23 -35.44 16.97
CA TYR A 115 -15.04 -35.15 17.77
C TYR A 115 -14.77 -33.64 17.91
N LYS A 116 -15.03 -32.87 16.84
CA LYS A 116 -14.89 -31.41 16.83
C LYS A 116 -15.97 -30.70 17.65
N GLU A 117 -17.21 -31.20 17.66
CA GLU A 117 -18.29 -30.68 18.51
C GLU A 117 -18.05 -30.97 20.01
N GLU A 118 -17.57 -32.16 20.34
CA GLU A 118 -17.32 -32.59 21.73
C GLU A 118 -15.89 -32.27 22.22
N ASN A 119 -15.10 -31.54 21.42
CA ASN A 119 -13.72 -31.12 21.69
C ASN A 119 -12.78 -32.27 22.15
N ARG A 120 -12.93 -33.45 21.55
CA ARG A 120 -12.12 -34.65 21.85
C ARG A 120 -10.84 -34.70 21.02
N ASP A 121 -9.82 -35.39 21.53
CA ASP A 121 -8.57 -35.60 20.79
C ASP A 121 -8.82 -36.45 19.54
N ALA A 122 -8.52 -35.88 18.37
CA ALA A 122 -8.63 -36.57 17.10
C ALA A 122 -7.41 -37.43 16.77
N GLY A 123 -6.34 -37.39 17.57
CA GLY A 123 -5.23 -38.34 17.54
C GLY A 123 -5.69 -39.77 17.86
N GLU A 124 -6.54 -39.94 18.88
CA GLU A 124 -7.15 -41.23 19.27
C GLU A 124 -7.96 -41.85 18.13
N LEU A 125 -8.66 -41.02 17.34
CA LEU A 125 -9.44 -41.47 16.20
C LEU A 125 -8.56 -42.11 15.10
N VAL A 126 -7.32 -41.62 14.94
CA VAL A 126 -6.38 -42.14 13.95
C VAL A 126 -5.88 -43.53 14.32
N SER A 127 -5.58 -43.82 15.59
CA SER A 127 -5.27 -45.19 16.02
C SER A 127 -6.47 -46.12 15.88
N LEU A 128 -7.63 -45.72 16.43
CA LEU A 128 -8.86 -46.56 16.43
C LEU A 128 -9.36 -46.95 15.03
N LEU A 129 -9.12 -46.12 14.01
CA LEU A 129 -9.49 -46.44 12.62
C LEU A 129 -8.38 -47.17 11.84
N LEU A 130 -7.11 -47.08 12.23
CA LEU A 130 -6.00 -47.67 11.46
C LEU A 130 -5.48 -49.01 12.00
N ASP A 131 -5.72 -49.33 13.28
CA ASP A 131 -5.17 -50.54 13.92
C ASP A 131 -5.90 -51.85 13.51
N VAL A 132 -6.99 -51.77 12.73
CA VAL A 132 -7.83 -52.94 12.34
C VAL A 132 -7.34 -53.63 11.07
N GLU A 133 -7.29 -52.94 9.93
CA GLU A 133 -6.67 -53.41 8.67
C GLU A 133 -6.01 -52.24 7.93
N LYS A 134 -4.81 -52.45 7.39
CA LYS A 134 -4.11 -51.46 6.56
C LYS A 134 -4.80 -51.34 5.19
N SER A 135 -5.48 -50.22 4.96
CA SER A 135 -6.24 -49.96 3.72
C SER A 135 -5.96 -48.57 3.16
N ASN A 136 -5.37 -48.50 1.95
CA ASN A 136 -4.98 -47.24 1.29
C ASN A 136 -6.17 -46.26 1.17
N VAL A 137 -7.38 -46.78 0.92
CA VAL A 137 -8.62 -45.98 0.82
C VAL A 137 -8.93 -45.27 2.13
N VAL A 138 -8.73 -45.92 3.29
CA VAL A 138 -8.99 -45.33 4.60
C VAL A 138 -8.00 -44.21 4.89
N PHE A 139 -6.70 -44.42 4.62
CA PHE A 139 -5.69 -43.36 4.75
C PHE A 139 -5.96 -42.17 3.81
N ASP A 140 -6.29 -42.42 2.54
CA ASP A 140 -6.64 -41.37 1.57
C ASP A 140 -7.86 -40.54 2.01
N MET A 141 -8.91 -41.18 2.56
CA MET A 141 -10.10 -40.48 3.03
C MET A 141 -9.85 -39.75 4.36
N LEU A 142 -9.08 -40.31 5.30
CA LEU A 142 -8.69 -39.62 6.53
C LEU A 142 -7.94 -38.32 6.22
N ILE A 143 -6.95 -38.35 5.33
CA ILE A 143 -6.21 -37.14 4.90
C ILE A 143 -7.17 -36.08 4.34
N LYS A 144 -8.11 -36.46 3.46
CA LYS A 144 -9.11 -35.54 2.88
C LYS A 144 -10.09 -35.00 3.90
N VAL A 145 -10.58 -35.81 4.84
CA VAL A 145 -11.52 -35.37 5.88
C VAL A 145 -10.83 -34.41 6.85
N PHE A 146 -9.63 -34.74 7.35
CA PHE A 146 -8.92 -33.85 8.27
C PHE A 146 -8.52 -32.52 7.60
N ALA A 147 -8.00 -32.58 6.37
CA ALA A 147 -7.67 -31.36 5.62
C ALA A 147 -8.90 -30.49 5.33
N SER A 148 -10.05 -31.08 4.96
CA SER A 148 -11.28 -30.31 4.72
C SER A 148 -11.92 -29.70 5.98
N ASN A 149 -11.55 -30.18 7.18
CA ASN A 149 -12.00 -29.64 8.47
C ASN A 149 -11.01 -28.65 9.12
N SER A 150 -9.96 -28.25 8.38
CA SER A 150 -8.81 -27.45 8.83
C SER A 150 -7.95 -28.11 9.92
N MET A 151 -8.00 -29.43 10.06
CA MET A 151 -7.24 -30.21 11.06
C MET A 151 -5.91 -30.70 10.49
N LEU A 152 -5.09 -29.75 10.02
CA LEU A 152 -3.94 -30.03 9.15
C LEU A 152 -2.80 -30.81 9.83
N GLU A 153 -2.64 -30.69 11.14
CA GLU A 153 -1.63 -31.44 11.90
C GLU A 153 -1.98 -32.94 11.98
N HIS A 154 -3.27 -33.26 12.18
CA HIS A 154 -3.78 -34.62 12.13
C HIS A 154 -3.67 -35.21 10.72
N ALA A 155 -3.96 -34.41 9.68
CA ALA A 155 -3.78 -34.84 8.29
C ALA A 155 -2.30 -35.12 7.94
N ASN A 156 -1.36 -34.31 8.43
CA ASN A 156 0.07 -34.55 8.31
C ASN A 156 0.52 -35.80 9.09
N TYR A 157 -0.01 -36.03 10.29
CA TYR A 157 0.27 -37.24 11.07
C TYR A 157 -0.18 -38.52 10.33
N VAL A 158 -1.41 -38.52 9.77
CA VAL A 158 -1.89 -39.64 8.94
C VAL A 158 -1.00 -39.87 7.71
N PHE A 159 -0.52 -38.79 7.07
CA PHE A 159 0.41 -38.89 5.94
C PHE A 159 1.77 -39.50 6.34
N VAL A 160 2.36 -39.06 7.46
CA VAL A 160 3.63 -39.62 7.97
C VAL A 160 3.45 -41.10 8.36
N ARG A 161 2.36 -41.43 9.07
CA ARG A 161 2.05 -42.80 9.46
C ARG A 161 1.83 -43.71 8.24
N ALA A 162 1.16 -43.24 7.19
CA ALA A 162 1.00 -44.00 5.95
C ALA A 162 2.35 -44.39 5.33
N LYS A 163 3.32 -43.47 5.34
CA LYS A 163 4.68 -43.69 4.83
C LYS A 163 5.44 -44.69 5.72
N ASP A 164 5.38 -44.55 7.04
CA ASP A 164 6.05 -45.48 7.97
C ASP A 164 5.40 -46.88 7.93
N ASP A 165 4.11 -46.98 7.61
CA ASP A 165 3.38 -48.23 7.37
C ASP A 165 3.60 -48.85 5.99
N GLY A 166 4.32 -48.18 5.07
CA GLY A 166 4.63 -48.64 3.71
C GLY A 166 3.50 -48.52 2.69
N ILE A 167 2.55 -47.59 2.90
CA ILE A 167 1.31 -47.48 2.12
C ILE A 167 1.43 -46.41 1.03
N GLU A 168 1.23 -46.82 -0.23
CA GLU A 168 1.12 -45.90 -1.35
C GLU A 168 -0.21 -45.12 -1.31
N LEU A 169 -0.10 -43.81 -1.01
CA LEU A 169 -1.20 -42.86 -1.04
C LEU A 169 -1.52 -42.39 -2.47
N ASN A 170 -2.77 -41.97 -2.69
CA ASN A 170 -3.15 -41.37 -3.97
C ASN A 170 -2.63 -39.93 -4.07
N ILE A 171 -1.96 -39.60 -5.19
CA ILE A 171 -1.45 -38.25 -5.49
C ILE A 171 -2.51 -37.15 -5.36
N MET A 172 -3.79 -37.46 -5.63
CA MET A 172 -4.90 -36.52 -5.47
C MET A 172 -5.18 -36.16 -4.00
N SER A 173 -4.99 -37.10 -3.07
CA SER A 173 -5.11 -36.87 -1.63
C SER A 173 -3.94 -36.00 -1.13
N CYS A 174 -2.71 -36.33 -1.57
CA CYS A 174 -1.51 -35.54 -1.26
C CYS A 174 -1.61 -34.10 -1.80
N ASN A 175 -2.07 -33.93 -3.05
CA ASN A 175 -2.29 -32.62 -3.67
C ASN A 175 -3.36 -31.79 -2.93
N PHE A 176 -4.42 -32.44 -2.42
CA PHE A 176 -5.44 -31.76 -1.62
C PHE A 176 -4.87 -31.26 -0.28
N LEU A 177 -4.16 -32.12 0.46
CA LEU A 177 -3.48 -31.73 1.69
C LEU A 177 -2.48 -30.59 1.47
N LEU A 178 -1.64 -30.70 0.44
CA LEU A 178 -0.67 -29.68 0.06
C LEU A 178 -1.35 -28.34 -0.27
N LYS A 179 -2.48 -28.36 -0.99
CA LYS A 179 -3.28 -27.17 -1.28
C LYS A 179 -3.82 -26.53 0.02
N CYS A 180 -4.40 -27.31 0.92
CA CYS A 180 -4.94 -26.79 2.18
C CYS A 180 -3.85 -26.18 3.07
N LEU A 181 -2.67 -26.79 3.15
CA LEU A 181 -1.50 -26.22 3.86
C LEU A 181 -1.01 -24.89 3.26
N VAL A 182 -1.10 -24.74 1.93
CA VAL A 182 -0.77 -23.47 1.23
C VAL A 182 -1.83 -22.39 1.46
N GLU A 183 -3.11 -22.77 1.60
CA GLU A 183 -4.21 -21.84 1.87
C GLU A 183 -4.25 -21.39 3.35
N ASP A 184 -3.90 -22.28 4.29
CA ASP A 184 -3.71 -21.99 5.72
C ASP A 184 -2.33 -21.38 6.06
N ASN A 185 -1.49 -21.15 5.04
CA ASN A 185 -0.19 -20.48 5.19
C ASN A 185 0.82 -21.21 6.12
N ARG A 186 0.75 -22.55 6.22
CA ARG A 186 1.65 -23.39 7.05
C ARG A 186 2.96 -23.71 6.32
N VAL A 187 3.80 -22.69 6.13
CA VAL A 187 5.05 -22.69 5.32
C VAL A 187 5.91 -23.95 5.48
N ASP A 188 6.29 -24.32 6.70
CA ASP A 188 7.22 -25.44 6.91
C ASP A 188 6.55 -26.81 6.73
N GLY A 189 5.24 -26.90 7.00
CA GLY A 189 4.44 -28.08 6.67
C GLY A 189 4.37 -28.32 5.16
N VAL A 190 4.18 -27.27 4.36
CA VAL A 190 4.22 -27.35 2.88
C VAL A 190 5.58 -27.86 2.39
N ARG A 191 6.68 -27.33 2.93
CA ARG A 191 8.05 -27.73 2.54
C ARG A 191 8.33 -29.19 2.87
N LEU A 192 8.09 -29.58 4.13
CA LEU A 192 8.34 -30.95 4.60
C LEU A 192 7.49 -31.96 3.82
N LEU A 193 6.20 -31.69 3.66
CA LEU A 193 5.30 -32.58 2.91
C LEU A 193 5.78 -32.78 1.46
N PHE A 194 6.20 -31.71 0.78
CA PHE A 194 6.67 -31.79 -0.60
C PHE A 194 8.03 -32.50 -0.75
N GLU A 195 8.95 -32.32 0.20
CA GLU A 195 10.22 -33.08 0.21
C GLU A 195 10.01 -34.57 0.45
N VAL A 196 9.10 -34.95 1.36
CA VAL A 196 8.73 -36.36 1.58
C VAL A 196 8.00 -36.92 0.36
N LEU A 197 7.11 -36.15 -0.27
CA LEU A 197 6.40 -36.54 -1.48
C LEU A 197 7.36 -36.85 -2.65
N ILE A 198 8.41 -36.05 -2.84
CA ILE A 198 9.44 -36.30 -3.87
C ILE A 198 10.27 -37.56 -3.57
N LYS A 199 10.64 -37.78 -2.31
CA LYS A 199 11.57 -38.87 -1.93
C LYS A 199 10.91 -40.24 -1.77
N PHE A 200 9.68 -40.27 -1.26
CA PHE A 200 9.00 -41.49 -0.80
C PHE A 200 7.51 -41.58 -1.21
N GLY A 201 6.97 -40.54 -1.84
CA GLY A 201 5.55 -40.47 -2.19
C GLY A 201 5.23 -40.87 -3.64
N PRO A 202 3.94 -40.87 -4.01
CA PRO A 202 3.53 -41.06 -5.40
C PRO A 202 4.14 -39.98 -6.32
N ARG A 203 4.48 -40.36 -7.56
CA ARG A 203 5.11 -39.47 -8.56
C ARG A 203 4.34 -38.15 -8.68
N PRO A 204 4.96 -37.00 -8.38
CA PRO A 204 4.33 -35.69 -8.55
C PRO A 204 3.90 -35.44 -9.99
N ASN A 205 2.68 -34.92 -10.17
CA ASN A 205 2.13 -34.53 -11.46
C ASN A 205 2.17 -33.02 -11.65
N ILE A 206 1.84 -32.53 -12.85
CA ILE A 206 1.80 -31.08 -13.12
C ILE A 206 0.98 -30.28 -12.10
N HIS A 207 -0.11 -30.82 -11.54
CA HIS A 207 -0.90 -30.13 -10.50
C HIS A 207 -0.12 -29.96 -9.19
N THR A 208 0.62 -30.98 -8.75
CA THR A 208 1.53 -30.88 -7.58
C THR A 208 2.52 -29.74 -7.76
N TYR A 209 3.19 -29.69 -8.92
CA TYR A 209 4.15 -28.63 -9.21
C TYR A 209 3.49 -27.26 -9.40
N THR A 210 2.26 -27.18 -9.93
CA THR A 210 1.50 -25.92 -10.02
C THR A 210 1.16 -25.37 -8.62
N ILE A 211 0.81 -26.23 -7.66
CA ILE A 211 0.55 -25.83 -6.26
C ILE A 211 1.82 -25.25 -5.63
N MET A 212 2.96 -25.94 -5.80
CA MET A 212 4.26 -25.45 -5.28
C MET A 212 4.73 -24.17 -5.98
N MET A 213 4.55 -24.06 -7.29
CA MET A 213 4.81 -22.84 -8.05
C MET A 213 3.99 -21.66 -7.49
N ASN A 214 2.70 -21.88 -7.26
CA ASN A 214 1.83 -20.87 -6.67
C ASN A 214 2.24 -20.51 -5.23
N PHE A 215 2.64 -21.48 -4.41
CA PHE A 215 3.17 -21.23 -3.06
C PHE A 215 4.40 -20.30 -3.09
N PHE A 216 5.42 -20.62 -3.88
CA PHE A 216 6.61 -19.77 -4.01
C PHE A 216 6.33 -18.40 -4.65
N CYS A 217 5.32 -18.29 -5.53
CA CYS A 217 4.96 -17.05 -6.22
C CYS A 217 3.84 -16.21 -5.55
N ARG A 218 3.13 -16.73 -4.54
CA ARG A 218 2.01 -15.99 -3.91
C ARG A 218 2.49 -14.86 -3.00
N GLY A 219 3.56 -15.06 -2.25
CA GLY A 219 4.09 -14.07 -1.32
C GLY A 219 3.18 -13.78 -0.11
N VAL A 220 2.26 -14.69 0.19
CA VAL A 220 1.42 -14.64 1.39
C VAL A 220 2.18 -15.40 2.48
N GLY A 221 2.46 -14.74 3.61
CA GLY A 221 3.19 -15.31 4.76
C GLY A 221 4.66 -15.68 4.56
N CYS A 222 5.20 -15.54 3.35
CA CYS A 222 6.61 -15.65 3.03
C CYS A 222 6.99 -14.64 1.94
N SER A 223 8.28 -14.30 1.86
CA SER A 223 8.82 -13.60 0.70
C SER A 223 8.72 -14.48 -0.56
N VAL A 224 8.60 -13.84 -1.72
CA VAL A 224 8.49 -14.54 -3.01
C VAL A 224 9.86 -15.14 -3.38
N ASP A 225 9.97 -16.48 -3.36
CA ASP A 225 11.22 -17.22 -3.62
C ASP A 225 11.28 -17.67 -5.10
N ILE A 226 11.70 -16.76 -5.98
CA ILE A 226 11.83 -17.03 -7.42
C ILE A 226 12.88 -18.11 -7.70
N ARG A 227 13.93 -18.23 -6.88
CA ARG A 227 14.98 -19.23 -7.10
C ARG A 227 14.39 -20.63 -6.98
N ARG A 228 13.66 -20.92 -5.89
CA ARG A 228 12.96 -22.20 -5.75
C ARG A 228 11.84 -22.38 -6.78
N ALA A 229 11.13 -21.33 -7.16
CA ALA A 229 10.17 -21.40 -8.27
C ALA A 229 10.83 -21.85 -9.59
N SER A 230 12.07 -21.39 -9.84
CA SER A 230 12.87 -21.77 -11.01
C SER A 230 13.35 -23.23 -10.92
N GLU A 231 13.77 -23.68 -9.73
CA GLU A 231 14.07 -25.09 -9.45
C GLU A 231 12.86 -26.01 -9.68
N ILE A 232 11.65 -25.59 -9.28
CA ILE A 232 10.40 -26.32 -9.57
C ILE A 232 10.15 -26.40 -11.08
N LEU A 233 10.34 -25.31 -11.82
CA LEU A 233 10.20 -25.33 -13.28
C LEU A 233 11.19 -26.30 -13.94
N GLY A 234 12.44 -26.33 -13.46
CA GLY A 234 13.43 -27.33 -13.87
C GLY A 234 12.99 -28.76 -13.56
N LYS A 235 12.47 -29.01 -12.36
CA LYS A 235 11.95 -30.33 -11.95
C LYS A 235 10.78 -30.82 -12.82
N ILE A 236 9.91 -29.93 -13.29
CA ILE A 236 8.82 -30.29 -14.23
C ILE A 236 9.41 -30.81 -15.55
N TYR A 237 10.37 -30.11 -16.15
CA TYR A 237 11.01 -30.58 -17.38
C TYR A 237 11.78 -31.89 -17.19
N MET A 238 12.49 -32.04 -16.06
CA MET A 238 13.25 -33.27 -15.76
C MET A 238 12.34 -34.47 -15.45
N SER A 239 11.10 -34.25 -14.99
CA SER A 239 10.13 -35.34 -14.76
C SER A 239 9.37 -35.76 -16.02
N GLY A 240 9.61 -35.10 -17.16
CA GLY A 240 8.91 -35.37 -18.43
C GLY A 240 7.48 -34.83 -18.50
N GLU A 241 7.03 -34.09 -17.49
CA GLU A 241 5.73 -33.43 -17.48
C GLU A 241 5.77 -32.13 -18.29
N THR A 242 4.73 -31.81 -19.06
CA THR A 242 4.66 -30.54 -19.80
C THR A 242 4.04 -29.44 -18.94
N PRO A 243 4.70 -28.27 -18.74
CA PRO A 243 4.10 -27.19 -17.99
C PRO A 243 2.87 -26.63 -18.71
N ASN A 244 1.76 -26.49 -17.97
CA ASN A 244 0.52 -25.94 -18.51
C ASN A 244 0.50 -24.39 -18.45
N VAL A 245 -0.46 -23.78 -19.14
CA VAL A 245 -0.66 -22.31 -19.19
C VAL A 245 -0.77 -21.68 -17.79
N VAL A 246 -1.39 -22.39 -16.84
CA VAL A 246 -1.54 -21.94 -15.44
C VAL A 246 -0.20 -21.90 -14.70
N THR A 247 0.69 -22.86 -14.99
CA THR A 247 2.05 -22.92 -14.40
C THR A 247 2.90 -21.77 -14.91
N TYR A 248 2.93 -21.55 -16.23
CA TYR A 248 3.64 -20.40 -16.81
C TYR A 248 3.05 -19.07 -16.32
N GLY A 249 1.74 -18.89 -16.37
CA GLY A 249 1.07 -17.66 -15.91
C GLY A 249 1.31 -17.35 -14.43
N THR A 250 1.35 -18.38 -13.57
CA THR A 250 1.69 -18.25 -12.15
C THR A 250 3.15 -17.85 -11.95
N TYR A 251 4.07 -18.50 -12.65
CA TYR A 251 5.51 -18.19 -12.57
C TYR A 251 5.83 -16.77 -13.08
N ILE A 252 5.29 -16.40 -14.25
CA ILE A 252 5.38 -15.05 -14.84
C ILE A 252 4.86 -14.00 -13.85
N LYS A 253 3.68 -14.22 -13.25
CA LYS A 253 3.13 -13.33 -12.22
C LYS A 253 4.02 -13.23 -10.98
N GLY A 254 4.71 -14.31 -10.61
CA GLY A 254 5.75 -14.32 -9.58
C GLY A 254 6.96 -13.45 -9.93
N LEU A 255 7.51 -13.62 -11.14
CA LEU A 255 8.63 -12.81 -11.66
C LEU A 255 8.29 -11.31 -11.63
N CYS A 256 7.10 -10.93 -12.13
CA CYS A 256 6.65 -9.54 -12.15
C CYS A 256 6.48 -8.94 -10.75
N LYS A 257 6.06 -9.72 -9.73
CA LYS A 257 5.93 -9.21 -8.34
C LYS A 257 7.26 -8.79 -7.72
N VAL A 258 8.37 -9.41 -8.11
CA VAL A 258 9.72 -9.10 -7.59
C VAL A 258 10.43 -8.07 -8.48
N GLY A 259 9.82 -7.63 -9.58
CA GLY A 259 10.39 -6.66 -10.50
C GLY A 259 11.31 -7.24 -11.57
N LEU A 260 11.39 -8.56 -11.73
CA LEU A 260 12.23 -9.22 -12.75
C LEU A 260 11.56 -9.24 -14.13
N PHE A 261 11.11 -8.07 -14.60
CA PHE A 261 10.30 -7.94 -15.81
C PHE A 261 11.01 -8.46 -17.07
N GLY A 262 12.28 -8.10 -17.28
CA GLY A 262 13.07 -8.57 -18.43
C GLY A 262 13.40 -10.08 -18.41
N VAL A 263 13.22 -10.77 -17.28
CA VAL A 263 13.26 -12.25 -17.24
C VAL A 263 11.91 -12.82 -17.66
N ALA A 264 10.82 -12.24 -17.17
CA ALA A 264 9.46 -12.63 -17.55
C ALA A 264 9.20 -12.41 -19.05
N TRP A 265 9.72 -11.31 -19.62
CA TRP A 265 9.58 -11.01 -21.04
C TRP A 265 10.32 -12.01 -21.93
N ARG A 266 11.62 -12.26 -21.65
CA ARG A 266 12.40 -13.29 -22.37
C ARG A 266 11.77 -14.69 -22.25
N LEU A 267 11.11 -15.00 -21.13
CA LEU A 267 10.36 -16.24 -20.99
C LEU A 267 9.18 -16.30 -21.97
N ILE A 268 8.37 -15.24 -22.08
CA ILE A 268 7.27 -15.19 -23.07
C ILE A 268 7.81 -15.35 -24.49
N GLN A 269 8.84 -14.60 -24.88
CA GLN A 269 9.46 -14.71 -26.22
C GLN A 269 9.92 -16.15 -26.52
N ASN A 270 10.53 -16.83 -25.54
CA ASN A 270 10.96 -18.22 -25.68
C ASN A 270 9.77 -19.21 -25.74
N LEU A 271 8.64 -18.91 -25.10
CA LEU A 271 7.43 -19.73 -25.17
C LEU A 271 6.69 -19.55 -26.50
N CYS A 272 6.62 -18.32 -27.03
CA CYS A 272 6.12 -18.05 -28.39
C CYS A 272 6.94 -18.82 -29.44
N ARG A 273 8.28 -18.71 -29.40
CA ARG A 273 9.18 -19.46 -30.32
C ARG A 273 9.04 -20.98 -30.27
N LYS A 274 8.56 -21.53 -29.14
CA LYS A 274 8.32 -22.97 -28.95
C LYS A 274 6.86 -23.38 -29.20
N ASN A 275 6.02 -22.48 -29.74
CA ASN A 275 4.58 -22.66 -29.93
C ASN A 275 3.87 -23.24 -28.69
N GLN A 276 4.30 -22.83 -27.49
CA GLN A 276 3.67 -23.24 -26.24
C GLN A 276 2.36 -22.46 -26.04
N PRO A 277 1.30 -23.09 -25.48
CA PRO A 277 0.03 -22.40 -25.28
C PRO A 277 0.18 -21.27 -24.26
N LEU A 278 0.06 -20.04 -24.75
CA LEU A 278 -0.05 -18.82 -23.96
C LEU A 278 -1.48 -18.27 -24.05
N ASN A 279 -1.86 -17.45 -23.07
CA ASN A 279 -3.14 -16.76 -23.05
C ASN A 279 -2.98 -15.30 -22.63
N ASN A 280 -4.05 -14.52 -22.75
CA ASN A 280 -4.08 -13.10 -22.38
C ASN A 280 -3.56 -12.84 -20.97
N HIS A 281 -3.89 -13.71 -20.00
CA HIS A 281 -3.42 -13.58 -18.62
C HIS A 281 -1.88 -13.60 -18.49
N CYS A 282 -1.17 -14.36 -19.33
CA CYS A 282 0.30 -14.39 -19.31
C CYS A 282 0.91 -13.06 -19.78
N PHE A 283 0.43 -12.52 -20.91
CA PHE A 283 0.87 -11.22 -21.42
C PHE A 283 0.46 -10.08 -20.48
N ASN A 284 -0.81 -10.05 -20.05
CA ASN A 284 -1.33 -9.04 -19.14
C ASN A 284 -0.57 -8.99 -17.79
N ALA A 285 -0.05 -10.12 -17.30
CA ALA A 285 0.80 -10.13 -16.11
C ALA A 285 2.16 -9.42 -16.32
N VAL A 286 2.76 -9.54 -17.50
CA VAL A 286 4.02 -8.82 -17.85
C VAL A 286 3.76 -7.35 -18.12
N ILE A 287 2.74 -7.03 -18.92
CA ILE A 287 2.32 -5.64 -19.21
C ILE A 287 2.01 -4.91 -17.89
N TYR A 288 1.23 -5.52 -16.99
CA TYR A 288 0.93 -4.92 -15.68
C TYR A 288 2.19 -4.72 -14.82
N GLY A 289 3.10 -5.71 -14.80
CA GLY A 289 4.38 -5.59 -14.12
C GLY A 289 5.20 -4.40 -14.63
N LEU A 290 5.43 -4.33 -15.93
CA LEU A 290 6.16 -3.24 -16.60
C LEU A 290 5.50 -1.87 -16.35
N CYS A 291 4.16 -1.80 -16.38
CA CYS A 291 3.43 -0.57 -16.03
C CYS A 291 3.59 -0.16 -14.57
N GLN A 292 3.67 -1.08 -13.60
CA GLN A 292 4.02 -0.72 -12.21
C GLN A 292 5.50 -0.32 -12.08
N GLY A 293 6.39 -0.91 -12.87
CA GLY A 293 7.82 -0.55 -12.94
C GLY A 293 8.11 0.76 -13.69
N GLY A 294 7.13 1.35 -14.39
CA GLY A 294 7.27 2.58 -15.17
C GLY A 294 7.88 2.43 -16.57
N ILE A 295 8.19 1.19 -16.98
CA ILE A 295 8.84 0.84 -18.25
C ILE A 295 7.76 0.63 -19.33
N LEU A 296 7.14 1.72 -19.78
CA LEU A 296 5.97 1.68 -20.66
C LEU A 296 6.30 1.34 -22.14
N ASP A 297 7.53 1.58 -22.56
CA ASP A 297 7.99 1.32 -23.92
C ASP A 297 8.07 -0.20 -24.18
N GLU A 298 8.72 -0.95 -23.28
CA GLU A 298 8.67 -2.42 -23.26
C GLU A 298 7.23 -2.93 -23.12
N ALA A 299 6.40 -2.33 -22.25
CA ALA A 299 5.01 -2.76 -22.08
C ALA A 299 4.20 -2.67 -23.40
N SER A 300 4.51 -1.66 -24.23
CA SER A 300 3.90 -1.47 -25.55
C SER A 300 4.46 -2.45 -26.59
N GLU A 301 5.71 -2.87 -26.47
CA GLU A 301 6.31 -3.93 -27.29
C GLU A 301 5.65 -5.29 -26.98
N VAL A 302 5.51 -5.65 -25.69
CA VAL A 302 4.81 -6.88 -25.26
C VAL A 302 3.39 -6.94 -25.81
N PHE A 303 2.69 -5.80 -25.85
CA PHE A 303 1.33 -5.69 -26.38
C PHE A 303 1.25 -5.84 -27.91
N LYS A 304 2.26 -5.36 -28.65
CA LYS A 304 2.36 -5.60 -30.10
C LYS A 304 2.62 -7.08 -30.38
N GLU A 305 3.54 -7.70 -29.64
CA GLU A 305 3.88 -9.10 -29.84
C GLU A 305 2.72 -10.05 -29.47
N MET A 306 1.89 -9.68 -28.50
CA MET A 306 0.64 -10.38 -28.19
C MET A 306 -0.24 -10.51 -29.45
N LYS A 307 -0.44 -9.39 -30.18
CA LYS A 307 -1.18 -9.37 -31.46
C LYS A 307 -0.48 -10.18 -32.55
N ASN A 308 0.84 -10.01 -32.70
CA ASN A 308 1.65 -10.76 -33.68
C ASN A 308 1.59 -12.27 -33.45
N SER A 309 1.51 -12.70 -32.18
CA SER A 309 1.37 -14.10 -31.77
C SER A 309 -0.04 -14.68 -32.00
N GLY A 310 -0.95 -13.92 -32.64
CA GLY A 310 -2.34 -14.32 -32.89
C GLY A 310 -3.25 -14.26 -31.65
N ILE A 311 -2.80 -13.67 -30.55
CA ILE A 311 -3.55 -13.59 -29.30
C ILE A 311 -4.26 -12.23 -29.23
N LEU A 312 -5.59 -12.23 -29.34
CA LEU A 312 -6.39 -11.01 -29.35
C LEU A 312 -6.41 -10.33 -27.96
N PRO A 313 -5.98 -9.06 -27.85
CA PRO A 313 -6.09 -8.29 -26.61
C PRO A 313 -7.54 -8.14 -26.14
N ASP A 314 -7.72 -8.21 -24.82
CA ASP A 314 -9.02 -7.99 -24.18
C ASP A 314 -9.13 -6.59 -23.55
N VAL A 315 -10.32 -6.26 -23.05
CA VAL A 315 -10.61 -5.02 -22.31
C VAL A 315 -9.59 -4.77 -21.20
N TYR A 316 -9.13 -5.82 -20.51
CA TYR A 316 -8.18 -5.69 -19.41
C TYR A 316 -6.76 -5.36 -19.92
N SER A 317 -6.33 -5.94 -21.04
CA SER A 317 -5.08 -5.63 -21.73
C SER A 317 -4.95 -4.12 -22.04
N TYR A 318 -5.95 -3.54 -22.68
CA TYR A 318 -6.01 -2.10 -22.95
C TYR A 318 -6.06 -1.27 -21.66
N SER A 319 -6.86 -1.70 -20.68
CA SER A 319 -7.04 -1.00 -19.40
C SER A 319 -5.73 -0.85 -18.61
N ILE A 320 -4.88 -1.87 -18.61
CA ILE A 320 -3.57 -1.83 -17.95
C ILE A 320 -2.68 -0.75 -18.58
N LEU A 321 -2.60 -0.70 -19.91
CA LEU A 321 -1.76 0.27 -20.62
C LEU A 321 -2.27 1.69 -20.40
N ILE A 322 -3.57 1.93 -20.58
CA ILE A 322 -4.20 3.25 -20.38
C ILE A 322 -3.91 3.75 -18.96
N ASP A 323 -4.06 2.92 -17.92
CA ASP A 323 -3.71 3.29 -16.54
C ASP A 323 -2.21 3.53 -16.34
N GLY A 324 -1.33 2.70 -16.92
CA GLY A 324 0.12 2.87 -16.87
C GLY A 324 0.59 4.21 -17.45
N PHE A 325 0.13 4.54 -18.66
CA PHE A 325 0.42 5.82 -19.32
C PHE A 325 -0.17 7.02 -18.56
N CYS A 326 -1.43 6.94 -18.12
CA CYS A 326 -2.05 7.97 -17.28
C CYS A 326 -1.30 8.20 -15.95
N ARG A 327 -0.74 7.14 -15.34
CA ARG A 327 0.05 7.27 -14.10
C ARG A 327 1.37 8.01 -14.33
N LYS A 328 2.04 7.78 -15.47
CA LYS A 328 3.28 8.48 -15.87
C LYS A 328 3.00 9.91 -16.34
N GLY A 329 1.79 10.18 -16.84
CA GLY A 329 1.32 11.50 -17.29
C GLY A 329 1.40 11.72 -18.81
N ASP A 330 1.85 10.70 -19.55
CA ASP A 330 1.79 10.66 -21.01
C ASP A 330 0.35 10.35 -21.43
N MET A 331 -0.38 11.40 -21.78
CA MET A 331 -1.77 11.29 -22.22
C MET A 331 -1.87 10.94 -23.71
N ASP A 332 -0.88 11.28 -24.53
CA ASP A 332 -0.94 11.08 -25.98
C ASP A 332 -0.88 9.59 -26.33
N SER A 333 -0.02 8.83 -25.63
CA SER A 333 0.00 7.37 -25.75
C SER A 333 -1.24 6.71 -25.12
N ALA A 334 -1.75 7.24 -24.00
CA ALA A 334 -2.97 6.73 -23.37
C ALA A 334 -4.21 6.89 -24.28
N ILE A 335 -4.32 8.02 -24.99
CA ILE A 335 -5.42 8.28 -25.93
C ILE A 335 -5.34 7.36 -27.15
N LYS A 336 -4.14 7.10 -27.70
CA LYS A 336 -3.97 6.14 -28.81
C LYS A 336 -4.49 4.74 -28.45
N PHE A 337 -4.19 4.23 -27.25
CA PHE A 337 -4.72 2.95 -26.79
C PHE A 337 -6.22 2.99 -26.48
N TRP A 338 -6.76 4.13 -26.08
CA TRP A 338 -8.21 4.33 -25.91
C TRP A 338 -8.96 4.32 -27.25
N GLU A 339 -8.43 5.03 -28.25
CA GLU A 339 -8.96 5.07 -29.61
C GLU A 339 -8.93 3.66 -30.23
N GLU A 340 -7.79 2.96 -30.15
CA GLU A 340 -7.68 1.58 -30.61
C GLU A 340 -8.65 0.63 -29.88
N MET A 341 -8.82 0.76 -28.56
CA MET A 341 -9.81 0.00 -27.80
C MET A 341 -11.24 0.24 -28.34
N THR A 342 -11.58 1.51 -28.61
CA THR A 342 -12.90 1.91 -29.08
C THR A 342 -13.16 1.44 -30.52
N SER A 343 -12.16 1.55 -31.42
CA SER A 343 -12.23 1.06 -32.80
C SER A 343 -12.38 -0.45 -32.90
N ASN A 344 -11.87 -1.20 -31.92
CA ASN A 344 -12.09 -2.64 -31.81
C ASN A 344 -13.45 -3.02 -31.14
N ASN A 345 -14.38 -2.08 -31.06
CA ASN A 345 -15.72 -2.24 -30.47
C ASN A 345 -15.73 -2.66 -28.97
N PHE A 346 -14.66 -2.40 -28.22
CA PHE A 346 -14.64 -2.64 -26.78
C PHE A 346 -15.23 -1.44 -26.02
N SER A 347 -16.31 -1.66 -25.27
CA SER A 347 -16.89 -0.64 -24.38
C SER A 347 -15.93 -0.27 -23.24
N PRO A 348 -15.52 1.01 -23.08
CA PRO A 348 -14.66 1.44 -21.99
C PRO A 348 -15.33 1.25 -20.62
N SER A 349 -14.61 0.66 -19.67
CA SER A 349 -15.11 0.44 -18.32
C SER A 349 -14.95 1.67 -17.42
N ALA A 350 -15.58 1.65 -16.24
CA ALA A 350 -15.47 2.74 -15.26
C ALA A 350 -14.00 2.97 -14.83
N PHE A 351 -13.19 1.90 -14.81
CA PHE A 351 -11.77 1.97 -14.54
C PHE A 351 -11.02 2.80 -15.60
N ASN A 352 -11.32 2.60 -16.89
CA ASN A 352 -10.68 3.35 -17.98
C ASN A 352 -10.94 4.86 -17.85
N TYR A 353 -12.21 5.26 -17.62
CA TYR A 353 -12.56 6.67 -17.39
C TYR A 353 -11.87 7.22 -16.13
N CYS A 354 -11.84 6.47 -15.01
CA CYS A 354 -11.15 6.88 -13.80
C CYS A 354 -9.64 7.09 -14.03
N SER A 355 -8.99 6.23 -14.81
CA SER A 355 -7.58 6.35 -15.19
C SER A 355 -7.32 7.59 -16.05
N LEU A 356 -8.15 7.86 -17.08
CA LEU A 356 -8.05 9.10 -17.87
C LEU A 356 -8.22 10.35 -16.98
N ILE A 357 -9.20 10.36 -16.09
CA ILE A 357 -9.45 11.49 -15.15
C ILE A 357 -8.23 11.73 -14.25
N LYS A 358 -7.61 10.66 -13.73
CA LYS A 358 -6.36 10.73 -12.94
C LYS A 358 -5.18 11.26 -13.78
N GLY A 359 -5.03 10.78 -15.01
CA GLY A 359 -3.99 11.22 -15.94
C GLY A 359 -4.11 12.70 -16.31
N TYR A 360 -5.26 13.11 -16.86
CA TYR A 360 -5.53 14.52 -17.19
C TYR A 360 -5.38 15.46 -15.98
N TYR A 361 -5.73 15.02 -14.78
CA TYR A 361 -5.52 15.79 -13.55
C TYR A 361 -4.03 16.00 -13.23
N LYS A 362 -3.19 14.96 -13.38
CA LYS A 362 -1.72 15.07 -13.23
C LYS A 362 -1.11 16.00 -14.27
N SER A 363 -1.46 15.82 -15.54
CA SER A 363 -0.98 16.62 -16.68
C SER A 363 -1.63 18.02 -16.77
N LYS A 364 -2.36 18.44 -15.72
CA LYS A 364 -3.03 19.74 -15.55
C LYS A 364 -4.11 20.08 -16.59
N GLN A 365 -4.53 19.14 -17.42
CA GLN A 365 -5.55 19.30 -18.46
C GLN A 365 -6.99 19.18 -17.88
N PHE A 366 -7.35 20.08 -16.97
CA PHE A 366 -8.60 19.96 -16.20
C PHE A 366 -9.88 20.04 -17.03
N ALA A 367 -9.86 20.66 -18.21
CA ALA A 367 -11.00 20.70 -19.12
C ALA A 367 -11.34 19.31 -19.67
N ASN A 368 -10.31 18.54 -20.06
CA ASN A 368 -10.44 17.18 -20.59
C ASN A 368 -10.92 16.22 -19.49
N ALA A 369 -10.36 16.31 -18.29
CA ALA A 369 -10.84 15.53 -17.13
C ALA A 369 -12.35 15.74 -16.85
N LEU A 370 -12.86 16.97 -16.98
CA LEU A 370 -14.28 17.28 -16.81
C LEU A 370 -15.14 16.85 -18.02
N LYS A 371 -14.58 16.81 -19.23
CA LYS A 371 -15.25 16.25 -20.42
C LYS A 371 -15.48 14.74 -20.24
N GLU A 372 -14.44 14.00 -19.89
CA GLU A 372 -14.52 12.56 -19.67
C GLU A 372 -15.46 12.21 -18.51
N PHE A 373 -15.42 12.98 -17.42
CA PHE A 373 -16.38 12.80 -16.33
C PHE A 373 -17.84 12.98 -16.77
N ARG A 374 -18.14 13.98 -17.62
CA ARG A 374 -19.51 14.17 -18.15
C ARG A 374 -19.95 13.03 -19.08
N ILE A 375 -19.02 12.45 -19.85
CA ILE A 375 -19.31 11.27 -20.69
C ILE A 375 -19.61 10.08 -19.79
N MET A 376 -18.78 9.84 -18.77
CA MET A 376 -18.98 8.79 -17.75
C MET A 376 -20.35 8.90 -17.08
N GLN A 377 -20.78 10.10 -16.68
CA GLN A 377 -22.11 10.33 -16.10
C GLN A 377 -23.26 10.03 -17.08
N LYS A 378 -23.12 10.37 -18.37
CA LYS A 378 -24.13 10.07 -19.40
C LYS A 378 -24.30 8.57 -19.64
N LEU A 379 -23.24 7.78 -19.41
CA LEU A 379 -23.27 6.32 -19.49
C LEU A 379 -23.81 5.65 -18.22
N GLY A 380 -24.27 6.43 -17.21
CA GLY A 380 -24.75 5.91 -15.94
C GLY A 380 -23.64 5.41 -15.00
N MET A 381 -22.38 5.76 -15.28
CA MET A 381 -21.21 5.25 -14.58
C MET A 381 -20.70 6.28 -13.57
N TRP A 382 -20.22 5.83 -12.41
CA TRP A 382 -19.71 6.70 -11.35
C TRP A 382 -18.22 6.46 -11.04
N PRO A 383 -17.42 7.52 -10.83
CA PRO A 383 -16.00 7.40 -10.58
C PRO A 383 -15.66 6.82 -9.21
N ASP A 384 -14.46 6.22 -9.11
CA ASP A 384 -13.89 5.79 -7.83
C ASP A 384 -13.54 6.98 -6.92
N THR A 385 -13.33 6.72 -5.62
CA THR A 385 -13.06 7.75 -4.61
C THR A 385 -11.88 8.66 -4.98
N ILE A 386 -10.87 8.14 -5.69
CA ILE A 386 -9.69 8.91 -6.10
C ILE A 386 -10.03 9.86 -7.26
N ALA A 387 -10.76 9.36 -8.27
CA ALA A 387 -11.26 10.18 -9.37
C ALA A 387 -12.28 11.22 -8.89
N CYS A 388 -13.20 10.87 -7.99
CA CYS A 388 -14.08 11.81 -7.27
C CYS A 388 -13.27 12.93 -6.61
N ASN A 389 -12.20 12.57 -5.88
CA ASN A 389 -11.34 13.55 -5.23
C ASN A 389 -10.66 14.50 -6.22
N HIS A 390 -10.19 13.98 -7.36
CA HIS A 390 -9.61 14.81 -8.43
C HIS A 390 -10.65 15.74 -9.09
N ILE A 391 -11.84 15.24 -9.42
CA ILE A 391 -12.93 16.04 -10.01
C ILE A 391 -13.35 17.18 -9.06
N LEU A 392 -13.62 16.87 -7.79
CA LEU A 392 -13.97 17.88 -6.78
C LEU A 392 -12.82 18.88 -6.60
N SER A 393 -11.57 18.41 -6.58
CA SER A 393 -10.38 19.27 -6.51
C SER A 393 -10.12 20.09 -7.78
N ILE A 394 -10.77 19.78 -8.92
CA ILE A 394 -10.87 20.67 -10.09
C ILE A 394 -11.96 21.73 -9.86
N TYR A 395 -13.17 21.34 -9.46
CA TYR A 395 -14.27 22.30 -9.23
C TYR A 395 -13.91 23.32 -8.12
N CYS A 396 -13.23 22.89 -7.05
CA CYS A 396 -12.72 23.74 -5.98
C CYS A 396 -11.60 24.71 -6.40
N ARG A 397 -11.02 24.61 -7.61
CA ARG A 397 -10.14 25.67 -8.18
C ARG A 397 -10.92 26.80 -8.82
N LYS A 398 -12.15 26.54 -9.27
CA LYS A 398 -13.04 27.56 -9.85
C LYS A 398 -13.85 28.22 -8.73
N PRO A 399 -14.42 29.43 -8.95
CA PRO A 399 -15.35 30.04 -7.99
C PRO A 399 -16.62 29.21 -7.70
N ASP A 400 -16.87 28.18 -8.53
CA ASP A 400 -17.97 27.20 -8.55
C ASP A 400 -18.06 26.23 -7.33
N PHE A 401 -17.70 26.68 -6.12
CA PHE A 401 -17.74 25.85 -4.90
C PHE A 401 -19.12 25.20 -4.63
N ASN A 402 -20.22 25.91 -4.89
CA ASN A 402 -21.57 25.37 -4.68
C ASN A 402 -21.85 24.15 -5.60
N LYS A 403 -21.26 24.13 -6.81
CA LYS A 403 -21.32 22.98 -7.72
C LYS A 403 -20.47 21.81 -7.19
N ALA A 404 -19.34 22.10 -6.55
CA ALA A 404 -18.51 21.08 -5.90
C ALA A 404 -19.26 20.42 -4.70
N LEU A 405 -19.95 21.21 -3.87
CA LEU A 405 -20.77 20.69 -2.78
C LEU A 405 -21.90 19.78 -3.30
N ALA A 406 -22.72 20.27 -4.23
CA ALA A 406 -23.81 19.49 -4.82
C ALA A 406 -23.31 18.22 -5.53
N LEU A 407 -22.12 18.26 -6.14
CA LEU A 407 -21.50 17.07 -6.73
C LEU A 407 -21.00 16.08 -5.66
N SER A 408 -20.50 16.56 -4.52
CA SER A 408 -20.12 15.71 -3.39
C SER A 408 -21.31 14.96 -2.78
N GLU A 409 -22.51 15.57 -2.83
CA GLU A 409 -23.75 14.94 -2.37
C GLU A 409 -24.17 13.82 -3.32
N LYS A 410 -24.17 14.09 -4.63
CA LYS A 410 -24.41 13.07 -5.67
C LYS A 410 -23.43 11.90 -5.61
N PHE A 411 -22.15 12.15 -5.33
CA PHE A 411 -21.19 11.05 -5.15
C PHE A 411 -21.53 10.19 -3.93
N GLN A 412 -21.98 10.79 -2.83
CA GLN A 412 -22.40 10.08 -1.62
C GLN A 412 -23.69 9.26 -1.84
N GLU A 413 -24.67 9.81 -2.57
CA GLU A 413 -25.90 9.11 -3.00
C GLU A 413 -25.61 7.86 -3.81
N ASN A 414 -24.56 7.89 -4.64
CA ASN A 414 -24.10 6.77 -5.47
C ASN A 414 -23.03 5.89 -4.76
N GLY A 415 -22.96 5.94 -3.42
CA GLY A 415 -22.17 5.01 -2.61
C GLY A 415 -20.69 5.36 -2.42
N VAL A 416 -20.22 6.54 -2.85
CA VAL A 416 -18.83 6.97 -2.62
C VAL A 416 -18.69 7.54 -1.21
N HIS A 417 -18.00 6.82 -0.33
CA HIS A 417 -17.68 7.29 1.02
C HIS A 417 -16.37 8.10 1.04
N PHE A 418 -16.47 9.38 1.38
CA PHE A 418 -15.31 10.25 1.58
C PHE A 418 -14.67 10.06 2.96
N ASN A 419 -13.34 9.92 2.99
CA ASN A 419 -12.55 9.84 4.22
C ASN A 419 -11.93 11.22 4.61
N PRO A 420 -11.33 11.39 5.80
CA PRO A 420 -10.74 12.67 6.23
C PRO A 420 -9.68 13.22 5.25
N TYR A 421 -8.90 12.35 4.60
CA TYR A 421 -7.95 12.70 3.54
C TYR A 421 -8.62 13.36 2.32
N SER A 422 -9.78 12.84 1.90
CA SER A 422 -10.56 13.40 0.79
C SER A 422 -10.98 14.84 1.08
N TYR A 423 -11.54 15.07 2.28
CA TYR A 423 -11.87 16.42 2.75
C TYR A 423 -10.63 17.30 2.94
N ASN A 424 -9.49 16.75 3.34
CA ASN A 424 -8.24 17.50 3.45
C ASN A 424 -7.80 18.08 2.10
N GLU A 425 -7.88 17.29 1.02
CA GLU A 425 -7.55 17.77 -0.32
C GLU A 425 -8.55 18.84 -0.80
N PHE A 426 -9.85 18.75 -0.44
CA PHE A 426 -10.83 19.80 -0.74
C PHE A 426 -10.51 21.10 0.00
N ILE A 427 -10.29 21.01 1.32
CA ILE A 427 -9.87 22.12 2.19
C ILE A 427 -8.61 22.78 1.61
N HIS A 428 -7.53 22.01 1.47
CA HIS A 428 -6.24 22.45 0.96
C HIS A 428 -6.35 23.13 -0.42
N ARG A 429 -7.25 22.65 -1.28
CA ARG A 429 -7.48 23.24 -2.59
C ARG A 429 -8.20 24.58 -2.53
N ILE A 430 -9.30 24.66 -1.77
CA ILE A 430 -10.07 25.90 -1.57
C ILE A 430 -9.19 26.98 -0.91
N CYS A 431 -8.35 26.58 0.04
CA CYS A 431 -7.38 27.45 0.69
C CYS A 431 -6.44 28.17 -0.30
N ARG A 432 -6.02 27.49 -1.38
CA ARG A 432 -5.26 28.09 -2.49
C ARG A 432 -6.12 28.92 -3.46
N GLY A 433 -7.43 28.64 -3.56
CA GLY A 433 -8.38 29.21 -4.53
C GLY A 433 -9.06 30.52 -4.11
N SER A 434 -8.34 31.43 -3.44
CA SER A 434 -8.82 32.77 -3.05
C SER A 434 -9.91 32.90 -1.95
N VAL A 435 -10.73 31.89 -1.60
CA VAL A 435 -11.83 32.04 -0.61
C VAL A 435 -11.83 30.99 0.52
N PRO A 436 -11.15 31.24 1.67
CA PRO A 436 -11.01 30.26 2.77
C PRO A 436 -12.28 30.11 3.63
N GLU A 437 -13.19 31.08 3.63
CA GLU A 437 -14.49 31.02 4.29
C GLU A 437 -15.30 29.79 3.85
N LYS A 438 -15.23 29.45 2.57
CA LYS A 438 -15.88 28.27 1.99
C LYS A 438 -15.29 26.97 2.51
N ALA A 439 -14.00 26.94 2.84
CA ALA A 439 -13.36 25.77 3.44
C ALA A 439 -13.85 25.50 4.88
N LEU A 440 -14.24 26.53 5.64
CA LEU A 440 -14.86 26.36 6.97
C LEU A 440 -16.20 25.63 6.90
N GLN A 441 -16.98 25.85 5.83
CA GLN A 441 -18.28 25.20 5.61
C GLN A 441 -18.16 23.68 5.42
N LEU A 442 -16.98 23.16 5.08
CA LEU A 442 -16.75 21.72 4.99
C LEU A 442 -16.71 21.03 6.36
N LEU A 443 -16.30 21.70 7.45
CA LEU A 443 -16.23 21.06 8.77
C LEU A 443 -17.61 20.60 9.30
N PRO A 444 -18.69 21.41 9.25
CA PRO A 444 -20.05 20.92 9.55
C PRO A 444 -20.52 19.79 8.63
N VAL A 445 -20.16 19.84 7.33
CA VAL A 445 -20.53 18.80 6.36
C VAL A 445 -19.86 17.46 6.68
N MET A 446 -18.59 17.47 7.08
CA MET A 446 -17.89 16.27 7.56
C MET A 446 -18.58 15.66 8.79
N LEU A 447 -18.88 16.49 9.80
CA LEU A 447 -19.54 16.04 11.03
C LEU A 447 -20.96 15.48 10.77
N LYS A 448 -21.77 16.14 9.92
CA LYS A 448 -23.10 15.65 9.51
C LYS A 448 -23.03 14.29 8.80
N ARG A 449 -21.89 13.96 8.17
CA ARG A 449 -21.63 12.71 7.45
C ARG A 449 -20.89 11.67 8.31
N ASN A 450 -20.82 11.85 9.62
CA ASN A 450 -20.09 10.99 10.57
C ASN A 450 -18.58 10.85 10.27
N VAL A 451 -17.97 11.81 9.57
CA VAL A 451 -16.52 11.87 9.33
C VAL A 451 -15.91 12.87 10.30
N LEU A 452 -15.12 12.39 11.26
CA LEU A 452 -14.42 13.25 12.20
C LEU A 452 -13.24 13.96 11.50
N PRO A 453 -13.14 15.31 11.58
CA PRO A 453 -11.98 16.03 11.06
C PRO A 453 -10.72 15.75 11.88
N ASP A 454 -9.60 15.53 11.20
CA ASP A 454 -8.31 15.18 11.80
C ASP A 454 -7.39 16.40 12.02
N VAL A 455 -6.20 16.13 12.60
CA VAL A 455 -5.12 17.12 12.82
C VAL A 455 -4.75 17.85 11.52
N VAL A 456 -4.77 17.15 10.38
CA VAL A 456 -4.36 17.68 9.07
C VAL A 456 -5.42 18.62 8.50
N ASN A 457 -6.71 18.29 8.67
CA ASN A 457 -7.83 19.16 8.28
C ASN A 457 -7.75 20.51 9.02
N TYR A 458 -7.62 20.48 10.35
CA TYR A 458 -7.54 21.70 11.17
C TYR A 458 -6.25 22.50 10.90
N SER A 459 -5.09 21.85 10.87
CA SER A 459 -3.81 22.53 10.62
C SER A 459 -3.73 23.15 9.22
N THR A 460 -4.35 22.54 8.20
CA THR A 460 -4.44 23.10 6.85
C THR A 460 -5.32 24.36 6.82
N LEU A 461 -6.47 24.35 7.50
CA LEU A 461 -7.32 25.54 7.63
C LEU A 461 -6.60 26.67 8.39
N ILE A 462 -5.97 26.36 9.53
CA ILE A 462 -5.18 27.31 10.32
C ILE A 462 -4.05 27.90 9.47
N SER A 463 -3.30 27.07 8.73
CA SER A 463 -2.26 27.54 7.80
C SER A 463 -2.78 28.49 6.73
N CYS A 464 -4.00 28.27 6.24
CA CYS A 464 -4.60 29.14 5.24
C CYS A 464 -5.02 30.50 5.79
N PHE A 465 -5.65 30.54 6.97
CA PHE A 465 -6.01 31.81 7.61
C PHE A 465 -4.76 32.57 8.08
N ALA A 466 -3.73 31.86 8.55
CA ALA A 466 -2.44 32.42 8.90
C ALA A 466 -1.75 33.13 7.72
N LYS A 467 -1.69 32.49 6.54
CA LYS A 467 -1.12 33.10 5.32
C LYS A 467 -1.87 34.33 4.80
N ARG A 468 -3.04 34.63 5.35
CA ARG A 468 -3.89 35.78 5.00
C ARG A 468 -4.05 36.77 6.16
N LEU A 469 -3.20 36.64 7.19
CA LEU A 469 -3.18 37.49 8.39
C LEU A 469 -4.52 37.55 9.15
N ASN A 470 -5.39 36.53 9.01
CA ASN A 470 -6.65 36.46 9.73
C ASN A 470 -6.45 35.70 11.06
N SER A 471 -6.01 36.41 12.10
CA SER A 471 -5.74 35.85 13.42
C SER A 471 -6.99 35.35 14.14
N GLU A 472 -8.12 36.05 14.03
CA GLU A 472 -9.39 35.67 14.67
C GLU A 472 -9.87 34.26 14.29
N LYS A 473 -10.00 33.97 12.97
CA LYS A 473 -10.50 32.67 12.50
C LYS A 473 -9.50 31.55 12.78
N ALA A 474 -8.20 31.84 12.75
CA ALA A 474 -7.16 30.89 13.11
C ALA A 474 -7.23 30.49 14.61
N VAL A 475 -7.46 31.46 15.51
CA VAL A 475 -7.69 31.19 16.95
C VAL A 475 -8.98 30.43 17.18
N MET A 476 -10.08 30.80 16.53
CA MET A 476 -11.36 30.10 16.65
C MET A 476 -11.22 28.61 16.26
N LEU A 477 -10.50 28.32 15.18
CA LEU A 477 -10.17 26.96 14.77
C LEU A 477 -9.26 26.24 15.78
N PHE A 478 -8.25 26.93 16.33
CA PHE A 478 -7.37 26.37 17.36
C PHE A 478 -8.15 25.98 18.62
N ILE A 479 -8.98 26.88 19.16
CA ILE A 479 -9.85 26.61 20.32
C ILE A 479 -10.82 25.45 20.02
N LYS A 480 -11.38 25.40 18.81
CA LYS A 480 -12.26 24.29 18.39
C LYS A 480 -11.51 22.96 18.36
N MET A 481 -10.27 22.94 17.87
CA MET A 481 -9.39 21.76 17.88
C MET A 481 -9.09 21.31 19.32
N THR A 482 -8.81 22.24 20.24
CA THR A 482 -8.65 21.95 21.68
C THR A 482 -9.89 21.29 22.29
N LYS A 483 -11.08 21.85 22.02
CA LYS A 483 -12.36 21.34 22.57
C LYS A 483 -12.73 19.94 22.06
N VAL A 484 -12.25 19.54 20.89
CA VAL A 484 -12.47 18.19 20.33
C VAL A 484 -11.41 17.18 20.86
N GLY A 485 -10.43 17.64 21.65
CA GLY A 485 -9.39 16.77 22.24
C GLY A 485 -8.32 16.31 21.25
N ILE A 486 -8.19 16.99 20.11
CA ILE A 486 -7.22 16.62 19.07
C ILE A 486 -5.84 17.14 19.47
N THR A 487 -4.84 16.24 19.55
CA THR A 487 -3.48 16.61 19.92
C THR A 487 -2.81 17.48 18.87
N PHE A 488 -2.09 18.51 19.34
CA PHE A 488 -1.38 19.44 18.47
C PHE A 488 -0.05 18.86 18.01
N ASN A 489 0.39 19.25 16.80
CA ASN A 489 1.74 19.03 16.34
C ASN A 489 2.55 20.34 16.37
N VAL A 490 3.88 20.21 16.36
CA VAL A 490 4.83 21.35 16.34
C VAL A 490 4.48 22.36 15.26
N LYS A 491 4.11 21.88 14.05
CA LYS A 491 3.79 22.72 12.90
C LYS A 491 2.59 23.64 13.15
N THR A 492 1.52 23.17 13.80
CA THR A 492 0.34 24.00 14.11
C THR A 492 0.68 25.15 15.05
N TYR A 493 1.46 24.89 16.11
CA TYR A 493 1.94 25.96 17.00
C TYR A 493 2.85 26.96 16.27
N THR A 494 3.84 26.47 15.52
CA THR A 494 4.75 27.34 14.75
C THR A 494 4.02 28.21 13.73
N ILE A 495 2.95 27.71 13.09
CA ILE A 495 2.09 28.48 12.18
C ILE A 495 1.36 29.61 12.92
N LEU A 496 0.78 29.33 14.09
CA LEU A 496 0.06 30.33 14.90
C LEU A 496 1.01 31.38 15.50
N ILE A 497 2.19 30.95 15.98
CA ILE A 497 3.25 31.83 16.47
C ILE A 497 3.67 32.81 15.37
N ASN A 498 3.98 32.32 14.16
CA ASN A 498 4.32 33.18 13.03
C ASN A 498 3.20 34.15 12.63
N LEU A 499 1.93 33.70 12.66
CA LEU A 499 0.77 34.56 12.42
C LEU A 499 0.72 35.73 13.41
N PHE A 500 0.89 35.47 14.70
CA PHE A 500 0.87 36.53 15.71
C PHE A 500 2.09 37.45 15.68
N ILE A 501 3.26 36.94 15.27
CA ILE A 501 4.43 37.78 15.00
C ILE A 501 4.14 38.74 13.83
N SER A 502 3.53 38.25 12.74
CA SER A 502 3.15 39.11 11.60
C SER A 502 2.00 40.08 11.87
N ASP A 503 1.19 39.81 12.91
CA ASP A 503 0.11 40.68 13.43
C ASP A 503 0.60 41.54 14.62
N CYS A 504 1.94 41.62 14.82
CA CYS A 504 2.64 42.36 15.88
C CYS A 504 2.19 42.08 17.34
N LYS A 505 1.51 40.96 17.59
CA LYS A 505 0.92 40.58 18.90
C LYS A 505 1.84 39.63 19.67
N MET A 506 3.02 40.13 20.03
CA MET A 506 4.11 39.32 20.63
C MET A 506 3.72 38.61 21.93
N ASP A 507 2.94 39.23 22.83
CA ASP A 507 2.50 38.58 24.07
C ASP A 507 1.50 37.42 23.84
N VAL A 508 0.83 37.37 22.68
CA VAL A 508 0.00 36.21 22.29
C VAL A 508 0.88 35.10 21.74
N ALA A 509 1.84 35.44 20.88
CA ALA A 509 2.82 34.49 20.33
C ALA A 509 3.64 33.79 21.44
N TYR A 510 4.11 34.55 22.43
CA TYR A 510 4.87 34.01 23.57
C TYR A 510 4.01 33.12 24.49
N ARG A 511 2.75 33.48 24.74
CA ARG A 511 1.81 32.61 25.49
C ARG A 511 1.54 31.29 24.77
N LEU A 512 1.39 31.30 23.44
CA LEU A 512 1.24 30.07 22.65
C LEU A 512 2.47 29.17 22.74
N PHE A 513 3.67 29.75 22.72
CA PHE A 513 4.94 29.03 22.88
C PHE A 513 5.09 28.41 24.28
N LYS A 514 4.70 29.12 25.34
CA LYS A 514 4.67 28.56 26.70
C LYS A 514 3.66 27.42 26.80
N GLY A 515 2.44 27.63 26.30
CA GLY A 515 1.37 26.62 26.28
C GLY A 515 1.73 25.36 25.46
N MET A 516 2.57 25.50 24.43
CA MET A 516 3.13 24.39 23.66
C MET A 516 3.98 23.46 24.55
N LYS A 517 4.90 24.04 25.36
CA LYS A 517 5.72 23.29 26.34
C LYS A 517 4.87 22.67 27.44
N GLU A 518 3.90 23.41 27.99
CA GLU A 518 2.96 22.91 29.01
C GLU A 518 2.13 21.72 28.49
N SER A 519 1.84 21.69 27.19
CA SER A 519 1.15 20.59 26.50
C SER A 519 2.07 19.41 26.13
N ARG A 520 3.32 19.38 26.64
CA ARG A 520 4.36 18.38 26.32
C ARG A 520 4.74 18.29 24.84
N VAL A 521 4.53 19.35 24.07
CA VAL A 521 5.01 19.47 22.69
C VAL A 521 6.30 20.30 22.71
N TYR A 522 7.44 19.69 22.39
CA TYR A 522 8.72 20.38 22.45
C TYR A 522 8.92 21.29 21.21
N PRO A 523 9.24 22.59 21.38
CA PRO A 523 9.47 23.49 20.25
C PRO A 523 10.71 23.10 19.45
N ASP A 524 10.60 23.19 18.13
CA ASP A 524 11.74 22.95 17.23
C ASP A 524 12.59 24.22 17.01
N GLN A 525 13.70 24.05 16.30
CA GLN A 525 14.61 25.14 15.93
C GLN A 525 13.89 26.30 15.19
N ILE A 526 12.82 25.99 14.45
CA ILE A 526 12.03 26.97 13.69
C ILE A 526 11.16 27.79 14.65
N ALA A 527 10.45 27.15 15.59
CA ALA A 527 9.62 27.83 16.57
C ALA A 527 10.41 28.83 17.44
N TYR A 528 11.60 28.45 17.91
CA TYR A 528 12.52 29.35 18.62
C TYR A 528 12.99 30.51 17.72
N THR A 529 13.47 30.19 16.50
CA THR A 529 14.00 31.21 15.58
C THR A 529 12.92 32.22 15.17
N SER A 530 11.68 31.77 14.94
CA SER A 530 10.53 32.65 14.68
C SER A 530 10.31 33.67 15.79
N LEU A 531 10.27 33.25 17.06
CA LEU A 531 10.05 34.17 18.18
C LEU A 531 11.23 35.11 18.42
N VAL A 532 12.46 34.60 18.30
CA VAL A 532 13.67 35.44 18.36
C VAL A 532 13.61 36.52 17.27
N ALA A 533 13.30 36.15 16.03
CA ALA A 533 13.13 37.11 14.93
C ALA A 533 12.01 38.13 15.22
N GLY A 534 10.87 37.68 15.77
CA GLY A 534 9.77 38.56 16.18
C GLY A 534 10.18 39.58 17.23
N PHE A 535 10.79 39.13 18.34
CA PHE A 535 11.23 40.02 19.41
C PHE A 535 12.41 40.94 19.01
N CYS A 536 13.30 40.49 18.12
CA CYS A 536 14.29 41.38 17.52
C CYS A 536 13.61 42.47 16.69
N ASN A 537 12.64 42.12 15.83
CA ASN A 537 11.92 43.09 15.01
C ASN A 537 11.06 44.09 15.81
N THR A 538 10.61 43.75 17.02
CA THR A 538 9.94 44.69 17.95
C THR A 538 10.89 45.42 18.91
N GLY A 539 12.21 45.16 18.85
CA GLY A 539 13.22 45.79 19.70
C GLY A 539 13.31 45.22 21.13
N GLU A 540 12.55 44.18 21.48
CA GLU A 540 12.52 43.52 22.80
C GLU A 540 13.73 42.57 23.00
N MET A 541 14.93 43.12 22.89
CA MET A 541 16.19 42.37 22.87
C MET A 541 16.48 41.56 24.14
N THR A 542 15.90 41.93 25.28
CA THR A 542 16.00 41.17 26.55
C THR A 542 15.26 39.84 26.47
N ARG A 543 14.00 39.84 26.02
CA ARG A 543 13.19 38.63 25.81
C ARG A 543 13.76 37.76 24.69
N ALA A 544 14.21 38.38 23.59
CA ALA A 544 14.90 37.68 22.51
C ALA A 544 16.12 36.90 23.03
N ARG A 545 16.99 37.55 23.83
CA ARG A 545 18.19 36.90 24.38
C ARG A 545 17.86 35.77 25.36
N ALA A 546 16.87 35.95 26.23
CA ALA A 546 16.41 34.88 27.12
C ALA A 546 15.99 33.62 26.34
N LEU A 547 15.26 33.78 25.23
CA LEU A 547 14.88 32.68 24.32
C LEU A 547 16.07 32.03 23.61
N PHE A 548 17.10 32.80 23.23
CA PHE A 548 18.33 32.27 22.61
C PHE A 548 19.15 31.40 23.57
N ASP A 549 19.26 31.84 24.83
CA ASP A 549 19.95 31.10 25.88
C ASP A 549 19.11 29.91 26.38
N GLU A 550 17.78 29.98 26.31
CA GLU A 550 16.87 28.84 26.52
C GLU A 550 16.97 27.79 25.42
N MET A 551 16.96 28.21 24.15
CA MET A 551 17.14 27.35 22.98
C MET A 551 18.39 26.47 23.13
N SER A 552 19.51 27.09 23.52
CA SER A 552 20.79 26.40 23.74
C SER A 552 20.76 25.39 24.90
N ARG A 553 19.99 25.66 25.97
CA ARG A 553 19.84 24.77 27.14
C ARG A 553 18.95 23.57 26.85
N GLU A 554 17.94 23.74 26.01
CA GLU A 554 16.98 22.71 25.60
C GLU A 554 17.50 21.83 24.44
N GLY A 555 18.81 21.86 24.18
CA GLY A 555 19.45 21.04 23.14
C GLY A 555 19.23 21.50 21.70
N CYS A 556 18.59 22.67 21.47
CA CYS A 556 18.42 23.25 20.14
C CYS A 556 19.59 24.18 19.81
N SER A 557 20.40 23.84 18.79
CA SER A 557 21.47 24.73 18.34
C SER A 557 20.91 25.93 17.55
N PRO A 558 21.30 27.19 17.86
CA PRO A 558 20.96 28.34 17.03
C PRO A 558 21.54 28.20 15.60
N ASN A 559 20.79 28.61 14.59
CA ASN A 559 21.22 28.54 13.18
C ASN A 559 21.59 29.93 12.62
N VAL A 560 22.03 29.96 11.37
CA VAL A 560 22.39 31.18 10.63
C VAL A 560 21.32 32.26 10.77
N VAL A 561 20.05 31.92 10.57
CA VAL A 561 18.93 32.86 10.67
C VAL A 561 18.79 33.41 12.10
N THR A 562 18.92 32.57 13.13
CA THR A 562 18.88 33.02 14.53
C THR A 562 19.95 34.07 14.83
N TYR A 563 21.19 33.85 14.38
CA TYR A 563 22.28 34.82 14.54
C TYR A 563 22.07 36.08 13.70
N THR A 564 21.66 35.94 12.44
CA THR A 564 21.38 37.06 11.53
C THR A 564 20.32 38.00 12.10
N CYS A 565 19.26 37.50 12.74
CA CYS A 565 18.24 38.33 13.39
C CYS A 565 18.82 39.23 14.49
N PHE A 566 19.65 38.69 15.38
CA PHE A 566 20.31 39.50 16.41
C PHE A 566 21.32 40.48 15.84
N ILE A 567 22.15 40.03 14.88
CA ILE A 567 23.17 40.87 14.26
C ILE A 567 22.51 42.06 13.56
N ASN A 568 21.44 41.83 12.77
CA ASN A 568 20.63 42.88 12.15
C ASN A 568 20.19 43.94 13.18
N GLU A 569 19.59 43.50 14.29
CA GLU A 569 19.06 44.42 15.29
C GLU A 569 20.16 45.18 16.04
N TYR A 570 21.31 44.54 16.32
CA TYR A 570 22.48 45.25 16.84
C TYR A 570 23.03 46.30 15.86
N LEU A 571 23.01 46.03 14.55
CA LEU A 571 23.44 46.98 13.52
C LEU A 571 22.45 48.16 13.40
N LYS A 572 21.13 47.92 13.40
CA LYS A 572 20.11 49.00 13.44
C LYS A 572 20.27 49.92 14.67
N LEU A 573 20.66 49.35 15.81
CA LEU A 573 20.92 50.09 17.05
C LEU A 573 22.33 50.73 17.09
N ASN A 574 23.09 50.72 15.98
CA ASN A 574 24.49 51.17 15.87
C ASN A 574 25.46 50.51 16.88
N LYS A 575 25.14 49.31 17.38
CA LYS A 575 25.95 48.53 18.33
C LYS A 575 26.91 47.58 17.60
N ASN A 576 27.65 48.13 16.65
CA ASN A 576 28.64 47.44 15.79
C ASN A 576 29.55 46.45 16.53
N ASN A 577 30.13 46.87 17.66
CA ASN A 577 30.99 46.01 18.48
C ASN A 577 30.26 44.79 19.08
N GLN A 578 28.95 44.87 19.32
CA GLN A 578 28.14 43.73 19.79
C GLN A 578 27.72 42.82 18.65
N ALA A 579 27.42 43.38 17.47
CA ALA A 579 27.18 42.63 16.24
C ALA A 579 28.39 41.78 15.85
N HIS A 580 29.59 42.37 15.80
CA HIS A 580 30.83 41.67 15.44
C HIS A 580 31.21 40.57 16.46
N LYS A 581 31.09 40.83 17.77
CA LYS A 581 31.30 39.79 18.81
C LYS A 581 30.33 38.61 18.68
N LEU A 582 29.12 38.84 18.18
CA LEU A 582 28.14 37.77 17.96
C LEU A 582 28.42 36.99 16.67
N TYR A 583 29.00 37.64 15.67
CA TYR A 583 29.51 37.02 14.44
C TYR A 583 30.70 36.08 14.73
N GLU A 584 31.70 36.50 15.51
CA GLU A 584 32.81 35.62 15.89
C GLU A 584 32.31 34.37 16.65
N LYS A 585 31.41 34.58 17.63
CA LYS A 585 30.79 33.49 18.40
C LYS A 585 29.94 32.53 17.54
N MET A 586 29.44 32.99 16.40
CA MET A 586 28.74 32.16 15.43
C MET A 586 29.74 31.22 14.71
N LYS A 587 30.88 31.76 14.27
CA LYS A 587 31.98 30.99 13.66
C LYS A 587 32.61 29.98 14.62
N GLU A 588 32.90 30.39 15.87
CA GLU A 588 33.42 29.50 16.93
C GLU A 588 32.56 28.25 17.15
N ARG A 589 31.25 28.37 16.92
CA ARG A 589 30.26 27.29 17.07
C ARG A 589 30.06 26.46 15.79
N GLY A 590 30.89 26.67 14.77
CA GLY A 590 30.82 25.97 13.48
C GLY A 590 29.61 26.34 12.62
N VAL A 591 28.94 27.46 12.91
CA VAL A 591 27.83 27.98 12.11
C VAL A 591 28.40 29.06 11.19
N TYR A 592 28.27 28.88 9.88
CA TYR A 592 28.93 29.76 8.90
C TYR A 592 27.95 30.80 8.33
N PRO A 593 28.39 32.05 8.15
CA PRO A 593 27.56 33.13 7.59
C PRO A 593 27.13 32.84 6.14
N ASP A 594 25.95 33.34 5.78
CA ASP A 594 25.46 33.35 4.40
C ASP A 594 25.76 34.68 3.69
N GLN A 595 25.50 34.71 2.38
CA GLN A 595 25.67 35.90 1.54
C GLN A 595 24.85 37.11 2.05
N ILE A 596 23.73 36.89 2.74
CA ILE A 596 22.87 37.94 3.27
C ILE A 596 23.55 38.59 4.48
N LEU A 597 24.01 37.78 5.44
CA LEU A 597 24.68 38.25 6.65
C LEU A 597 25.97 39.03 6.36
N TYR A 598 26.79 38.55 5.41
CA TYR A 598 27.95 39.31 4.93
C TYR A 598 27.56 40.67 4.34
N THR A 599 26.48 40.73 3.53
CA THR A 599 26.01 41.99 2.93
C THR A 599 25.65 43.00 4.02
N MET A 600 24.94 42.54 5.04
CA MET A 600 24.44 43.38 6.13
C MET A 600 25.58 43.93 7.01
N LEU A 601 26.55 43.10 7.38
CA LEU A 601 27.72 43.52 8.15
C LEU A 601 28.58 44.52 7.37
N ILE A 602 28.94 44.19 6.11
CA ILE A 602 29.77 45.06 5.27
C ILE A 602 29.08 46.40 5.03
N ALA A 603 27.79 46.41 4.68
CA ALA A 603 27.04 47.64 4.47
C ALA A 603 26.96 48.51 5.74
N ALA A 604 26.75 47.90 6.91
CA ALA A 604 26.70 48.62 8.18
C ALA A 604 28.07 49.24 8.55
N PHE A 605 29.16 48.48 8.47
CA PHE A 605 30.51 49.01 8.73
C PHE A 605 30.93 50.08 7.72
N CYS A 606 30.54 49.96 6.44
CA CYS A 606 30.74 51.01 5.44
C CYS A 606 29.98 52.30 5.79
N ASN A 607 28.76 52.18 6.30
CA ASN A 607 27.93 53.32 6.69
C ASN A 607 28.43 54.02 7.97
N THR A 608 29.05 53.29 8.90
CA THR A 608 29.66 53.86 10.12
C THR A 608 31.13 54.24 9.95
N GLY A 609 31.71 54.08 8.76
CA GLY A 609 33.10 54.43 8.45
C GLY A 609 34.17 53.44 8.94
N GLU A 610 33.78 52.26 9.44
CA GLU A 610 34.69 51.22 9.95
C GLU A 610 35.28 50.36 8.82
N MET A 611 35.91 51.00 7.83
CA MET A 611 36.32 50.33 6.58
C MET A 611 37.22 49.13 6.76
N ASN A 612 38.22 49.18 7.65
CA ASN A 612 39.15 48.07 7.87
C ASN A 612 38.42 46.76 8.26
N ARG A 613 37.25 46.84 8.93
CA ARG A 613 36.40 45.68 9.26
C ARG A 613 35.54 45.24 8.07
N ALA A 614 35.04 46.18 7.27
CA ALA A 614 34.30 45.88 6.06
C ALA A 614 35.19 45.18 5.01
N GLU A 615 36.43 45.64 4.85
CA GLU A 615 37.47 45.03 4.00
C GLU A 615 37.82 43.62 4.49
N ALA A 616 38.13 43.45 5.78
CA ALA A 616 38.47 42.15 6.35
C ALA A 616 37.37 41.09 6.13
N LEU A 617 36.09 41.44 6.37
CA LEU A 617 34.97 40.54 6.11
C LEU A 617 34.76 40.21 4.63
N PHE A 618 35.08 41.14 3.73
CA PHE A 618 34.96 40.93 2.29
C PHE A 618 36.04 39.99 1.76
N ASP A 619 37.27 40.13 2.23
CA ASP A 619 38.38 39.24 1.88
C ASP A 619 38.25 37.86 2.55
N GLU A 620 37.76 37.80 3.78
CA GLU A 620 37.39 36.56 4.45
C GLU A 620 36.33 35.77 3.65
N MET A 621 35.26 36.45 3.21
CA MET A 621 34.23 35.85 2.35
C MET A 621 34.81 35.27 1.04
N LYS A 622 35.80 35.95 0.44
CA LYS A 622 36.51 35.46 -0.75
C LYS A 622 37.38 34.24 -0.43
N GLN A 623 38.10 34.26 0.70
CA GLN A 623 39.04 33.20 1.10
C GLN A 623 38.33 31.91 1.52
N GLU A 624 37.20 31.99 2.24
CA GLU A 624 36.44 30.80 2.64
C GLU A 624 35.73 30.13 1.45
N GLY A 625 35.48 30.86 0.36
CA GLY A 625 34.92 30.31 -0.90
C GLY A 625 33.48 29.79 -0.83
N ARG A 626 32.82 29.87 0.35
CA ARG A 626 31.48 29.30 0.60
C ARG A 626 30.33 30.10 0.00
N CYS A 627 30.53 31.38 -0.28
CA CYS A 627 29.54 32.30 -0.86
C CYS A 627 30.22 33.26 -1.82
N THR A 628 29.55 33.64 -2.90
CA THR A 628 30.07 34.62 -3.87
C THR A 628 29.66 36.05 -3.50
N PRO A 629 30.57 37.04 -3.59
CA PRO A 629 30.20 38.45 -3.38
C PRO A 629 29.08 38.91 -4.33
N ASN A 630 28.09 39.65 -3.82
CA ASN A 630 26.99 40.20 -4.62
C ASN A 630 27.23 41.66 -5.04
N VAL A 631 26.40 42.14 -5.98
CA VAL A 631 26.40 43.52 -6.47
C VAL A 631 26.36 44.56 -5.34
N VAL A 632 25.55 44.31 -4.30
CA VAL A 632 25.33 45.26 -3.19
C VAL A 632 26.60 45.44 -2.37
N MET A 633 27.35 44.37 -2.09
CA MET A 633 28.63 44.42 -1.37
C MET A 633 29.67 45.29 -2.09
N TYR A 634 29.88 45.06 -3.40
CA TYR A 634 30.80 45.88 -4.20
C TYR A 634 30.38 47.35 -4.20
N THR A 635 29.09 47.64 -4.48
CA THR A 635 28.57 49.01 -4.51
C THR A 635 28.71 49.71 -3.15
N CYS A 636 28.47 49.02 -2.04
CA CYS A 636 28.66 49.57 -0.69
C CYS A 636 30.13 49.94 -0.42
N LEU A 637 31.07 49.04 -0.73
CA LEU A 637 32.51 49.27 -0.54
C LEU A 637 33.03 50.37 -1.47
N ILE A 638 32.67 50.35 -2.76
CA ILE A 638 33.06 51.38 -3.73
C ILE A 638 32.58 52.76 -3.27
N ASN A 639 31.32 52.87 -2.85
CA ASN A 639 30.76 54.13 -2.36
C ASN A 639 31.44 54.65 -1.08
N SER A 640 31.87 53.78 -0.16
CA SER A 640 32.61 54.19 1.05
C SER A 640 34.07 54.54 0.76
N TYR A 641 34.75 53.85 -0.17
CA TYR A 641 36.07 54.25 -0.65
C TYR A 641 36.05 55.63 -1.35
N ILE A 642 35.02 55.91 -2.15
CA ILE A 642 34.82 57.24 -2.76
C ILE A 642 34.62 58.31 -1.67
N LYS A 643 33.79 58.05 -0.65
CA LYS A 643 33.61 58.96 0.51
C LYS A 643 34.90 59.22 1.29
N LEU A 644 35.85 58.28 1.29
CA LEU A 644 37.17 58.39 1.93
C LEU A 644 38.27 58.85 0.96
N ASN A 645 37.89 59.28 -0.25
CA ASN A 645 38.78 59.80 -1.30
C ASN A 645 39.86 58.82 -1.79
N LYS A 646 39.69 57.51 -1.58
CA LYS A 646 40.62 56.45 -1.99
C LYS A 646 40.24 55.88 -3.38
N ARG A 647 40.38 56.69 -4.43
CA ARG A 647 39.90 56.35 -5.80
C ARG A 647 40.49 55.05 -6.34
N ASP A 648 41.79 54.83 -6.21
CA ASP A 648 42.49 53.65 -6.74
C ASP A 648 41.97 52.31 -6.21
N GLN A 649 41.45 52.29 -4.97
CA GLN A 649 40.87 51.08 -4.36
C GLN A 649 39.42 50.86 -4.82
N ALA A 650 38.67 51.95 -5.04
CA ALA A 650 37.32 51.89 -5.60
C ALA A 650 37.34 51.38 -7.05
N GLU A 651 38.29 51.84 -7.87
CA GLU A 651 38.42 51.45 -9.27
C GLU A 651 38.79 49.97 -9.42
N LYS A 652 39.77 49.47 -8.65
CA LYS A 652 40.13 48.04 -8.61
C LYS A 652 38.94 47.12 -8.26
N LEU A 653 38.11 47.52 -7.30
CA LEU A 653 36.90 46.76 -6.94
C LEU A 653 35.81 46.81 -8.02
N TYR A 654 35.72 47.92 -8.76
CA TYR A 654 34.80 48.05 -9.89
C TYR A 654 35.23 47.17 -11.08
N GLU A 655 36.53 47.08 -11.36
CA GLU A 655 37.08 46.15 -12.35
C GLU A 655 36.85 44.69 -11.95
N GLU A 656 37.08 44.32 -10.67
CA GLU A 656 36.81 42.97 -10.15
C GLU A 656 35.32 42.60 -10.32
N MET A 657 34.41 43.55 -10.03
CA MET A 657 32.97 43.39 -10.21
C MET A 657 32.58 43.18 -11.68
N ARG A 658 33.20 43.94 -12.61
CA ARG A 658 32.99 43.76 -14.07
C ARG A 658 33.51 42.41 -14.57
N ALA A 659 34.71 42.01 -14.15
CA ALA A 659 35.32 40.74 -14.55
C ALA A 659 34.47 39.52 -14.13
N LYS A 660 33.72 39.63 -13.04
CA LYS A 660 32.77 38.61 -12.55
C LYS A 660 31.39 38.64 -13.22
N GLY A 661 31.17 39.50 -14.21
CA GLY A 661 29.92 39.57 -14.98
C GLY A 661 28.72 40.15 -14.23
N LEU A 662 28.93 40.75 -13.06
CA LEU A 662 27.87 41.25 -12.16
C LEU A 662 27.27 42.62 -12.59
N SER A 663 27.56 43.08 -13.80
CA SER A 663 27.38 44.48 -14.22
C SER A 663 26.08 44.78 -15.00
N ARG A 664 25.08 43.90 -15.01
CA ARG A 664 23.79 44.12 -15.70
C ARG A 664 22.58 43.63 -14.90
N LEU A 665 21.94 44.55 -14.17
CA LEU A 665 20.49 44.60 -13.89
C LEU A 665 20.11 45.87 -13.10
N CYS A 666 20.20 47.04 -13.74
CA CYS A 666 19.58 48.29 -13.28
C CYS A 666 18.93 48.99 -14.48
N SER A 667 17.71 48.59 -14.82
CA SER A 667 16.89 49.20 -15.87
C SER A 667 15.47 49.47 -15.35
N SER A 668 15.38 50.22 -14.26
CA SER A 668 14.16 50.91 -13.80
C SER A 668 14.51 51.91 -12.70
N GLU A 669 14.40 53.20 -13.03
CA GLU A 669 14.18 54.34 -12.12
C GLU A 669 15.30 54.75 -11.14
N GLY A 670 15.73 56.02 -11.21
CA GLY A 670 16.33 56.73 -10.06
C GLY A 670 17.82 57.14 -10.11
N SER A 671 18.19 58.06 -11.01
CA SER A 671 19.14 59.17 -10.71
C SER A 671 20.52 58.88 -10.06
N VAL A 672 21.31 57.90 -10.53
CA VAL A 672 22.73 57.76 -10.11
C VAL A 672 23.74 57.59 -11.27
N SER A 673 23.31 57.34 -12.51
CA SER A 673 24.25 57.10 -13.62
C SER A 673 24.96 58.36 -14.15
N GLU A 674 24.38 59.55 -13.99
CA GLU A 674 24.96 60.80 -14.54
C GLU A 674 26.07 61.41 -13.66
N SER A 675 26.16 61.06 -12.38
CA SER A 675 27.27 61.50 -11.51
C SER A 675 28.55 60.68 -11.69
N TRP A 676 28.46 59.47 -12.26
CA TRP A 676 29.62 58.61 -12.50
C TRP A 676 30.48 59.05 -13.69
N CYS A 677 29.93 59.78 -14.67
CA CYS A 677 30.71 60.31 -15.80
C CYS A 677 31.29 61.71 -15.53
N ASN A 678 30.66 62.52 -14.68
CA ASN A 678 30.99 63.94 -14.49
C ASN A 678 31.99 64.23 -13.34
N SER A 679 32.74 63.23 -12.88
CA SER A 679 33.81 63.39 -11.87
C SER A 679 35.22 63.03 -12.37
N TRP A 680 35.33 62.85 -13.70
CA TRP A 680 36.53 62.48 -14.47
C TRP A 680 36.84 63.49 -15.59
N SER A 681 36.48 64.76 -15.36
CA SER A 681 36.79 65.92 -16.21
C SER A 681 37.33 67.07 -15.35
#